data_AF-A0A1A8FCE7-F1
#
_entry.id   AF-A0A1A8FCE7-F1
#
_cell.length_a   1.000
_cell.length_b   1.000
_cell.length_c   1.000
_cell.angle_alpha   90.00
_cell.angle_beta   90.00
_cell.angle_gamma   90.00
#
_symmetry.space_group_name_H-M   'P 1'
#
loop_
_entity.id
_entity.type
_entity.pdbx_description
1 polymer ?
#
loop_
_entity_poly.entity_id
_entity_poly.type
_entity_poly.pdbx_seq_one_letter_code
_entity_poly.pdbx_strand_id
1 'polypeptide(L)'
;SHPSDLKHRFQRHHSSGSFHGSFNHNHVQDTNLPLVAEEHDENHDKGSTYDPKQDVFASLFKSLHPLPPEHHPAAARSLKLLAKIPKDAEAVLVLVGCVEFLEQPAMAFVRLSEAVLLESVLEVPVPVRFIFVLLGPCQSNVDYHEIGRSFATLMSDKNFHEVAYFADDRQDLLNGINEFLDCSIVIPPSDVEGKDLLKTVADFQKQLLRKRKERDGKKYHSTFGLEQEPKEVSPEEEEEAEQEVDPLKRSGVPFGGLIHDIRRRFPHYISDLKDSLDMQCIAAVIFIYFAALSPTITFGGLLGEKTEGLMGVTELIVSTATLGVIFSLLAGQPLLIIGFSGPLLVFEEAFYKFCQAYNFEYLTGRVWIGFWLIIIVLVIVAAEGSFLVRYISPFTQEIFAFLISLIFIYETFSKLIKVFQEHPLMAVYPTDASTTDTLQNFEGPVFNQPNTALLSLVLMMGTFFVAFFLRKFRNSRFLGGKARRIIGDFGIPISILVSVLVDYSITDTYTQKLNVPSGFSVTSPEKRGWLISPFGDKQPFPTWMIGASIVPALLVFILIFMETQITSLIVSKKERRLVKGSGFHLDLLLIVVLGAICPLFGLPWLTAATVRSVTHVNALTVMSKATAPGEKPMIQEVKEQRLTGLLVAVLVGLSMVMTDVLRLIPLAVLFGIFLYMGVTSLTGIQLYERITLMVTPAKHHPDHIYVTKVKTWRMNMFTIIQLACIVALWVVKSTVASLAFPFILIMTVPLRRLVLSRIFEERELQALDCDEDSPNFDEDGRDEYNEIHMLV
;
A
#
# COMPACT_ATOMS: atom_id res chain seq x y z
N SER A 1 18.25 -56.91 -25.95
CA SER A 1 17.94 -56.65 -27.37
C SER A 1 18.11 -55.16 -27.64
N HIS A 2 18.79 -54.80 -28.72
CA HIS A 2 18.96 -53.45 -29.27
C HIS A 2 18.42 -53.44 -30.73
N PRO A 3 18.27 -52.29 -31.42
CA PRO A 3 18.26 -50.89 -30.98
C PRO A 3 16.81 -50.35 -31.08
N SER A 4 16.37 -49.17 -31.56
CA SER A 4 16.95 -47.87 -32.00
C SER A 4 15.83 -46.81 -31.96
N ASP A 5 16.09 -45.56 -31.58
CA ASP A 5 16.42 -44.47 -32.53
C ASP A 5 16.59 -43.08 -31.84
N LEU A 6 17.31 -42.18 -32.50
CA LEU A 6 17.70 -40.86 -31.97
C LEU A 6 16.71 -39.74 -32.32
N LYS A 7 16.75 -38.62 -31.56
CA LYS A 7 16.91 -37.28 -32.18
C LYS A 7 17.41 -36.17 -31.22
N HIS A 8 18.32 -35.35 -31.76
CA HIS A 8 18.82 -34.04 -31.33
C HIS A 8 19.14 -33.74 -29.85
N ARG A 9 20.44 -33.84 -29.52
CA ARG A 9 21.13 -32.83 -28.70
C ARG A 9 21.29 -31.55 -29.51
N PHE A 10 21.23 -30.38 -28.86
CA PHE A 10 21.80 -29.13 -29.39
C PHE A 10 23.23 -28.94 -28.88
N GLN A 11 24.12 -28.42 -29.74
CA GLN A 11 25.51 -28.10 -29.39
C GLN A 11 25.63 -26.60 -29.04
N ARG A 12 26.48 -26.27 -28.06
CA ARG A 12 26.97 -24.89 -27.90
C ARG A 12 27.99 -24.60 -28.99
N HIS A 13 27.78 -23.55 -29.78
CA HIS A 13 28.80 -23.03 -30.68
C HIS A 13 29.69 -22.02 -29.96
N HIS A 14 31.01 -22.20 -30.07
CA HIS A 14 31.96 -21.10 -29.94
C HIS A 14 31.94 -20.29 -31.25
N SER A 15 32.09 -18.97 -31.15
CA SER A 15 32.15 -18.07 -32.32
C SER A 15 33.38 -17.15 -32.23
N SER A 16 34.55 -17.71 -32.47
CA SER A 16 35.73 -16.96 -32.88
C SER A 16 35.58 -16.52 -34.34
N GLY A 17 35.75 -15.23 -34.65
CA GLY A 17 35.65 -14.73 -36.02
C GLY A 17 36.17 -13.31 -36.18
N SER A 18 37.36 -13.18 -36.75
CA SER A 18 37.95 -11.89 -37.15
C SER A 18 38.38 -11.96 -38.63
N PHE A 19 38.42 -10.80 -39.29
CA PHE A 19 38.90 -10.56 -40.66
C PHE A 19 38.30 -11.41 -41.79
N HIS A 20 37.39 -10.81 -42.55
CA HIS A 20 37.68 -10.45 -43.95
C HIS A 20 36.68 -9.40 -44.45
N GLY A 21 36.99 -8.76 -45.58
CA GLY A 21 36.06 -7.91 -46.32
C GLY A 21 36.60 -7.61 -47.72
N SER A 22 35.73 -7.16 -48.64
CA SER A 22 35.93 -6.04 -49.58
C SER A 22 34.88 -6.05 -50.70
N PHE A 23 34.71 -4.89 -51.37
CA PHE A 23 34.01 -4.63 -52.64
C PHE A 23 32.48 -4.87 -52.67
N ASN A 24 31.67 -3.94 -53.20
CA ASN A 24 31.82 -3.41 -54.56
C ASN A 24 31.40 -1.92 -54.73
N HIS A 25 31.66 -1.37 -55.93
CA HIS A 25 31.58 0.07 -56.29
C HIS A 25 30.19 0.57 -56.74
N ASN A 26 29.95 1.90 -56.67
CA ASN A 26 29.88 2.76 -57.88
C ASN A 26 29.65 4.27 -57.62
N HIS A 27 30.37 5.11 -58.40
CA HIS A 27 30.09 6.51 -58.84
C HIS A 27 29.71 7.63 -57.82
N VAL A 28 30.06 8.92 -58.00
CA VAL A 28 31.22 9.58 -58.67
C VAL A 28 31.36 11.03 -58.14
N GLN A 29 32.41 11.75 -58.54
CA GLN A 29 32.75 13.16 -58.23
C GLN A 29 31.57 14.16 -58.46
N ASP A 30 31.48 15.33 -57.81
CA ASP A 30 32.42 16.46 -57.97
C ASP A 30 32.42 17.54 -56.87
N THR A 31 33.41 18.44 -56.92
CA THR A 31 33.64 19.58 -56.00
C THR A 31 32.84 20.84 -56.34
N ASN A 32 32.50 21.67 -55.34
CA ASN A 32 32.70 23.14 -55.39
C ASN A 32 32.51 23.87 -54.03
N LEU A 33 33.21 24.99 -53.88
CA LEU A 33 33.14 26.04 -52.83
C LEU A 33 32.79 27.39 -53.54
N PRO A 34 32.62 28.56 -52.86
CA PRO A 34 32.31 28.88 -51.45
C PRO A 34 31.09 29.86 -51.31
N LEU A 35 30.80 30.40 -50.11
CA LEU A 35 30.65 31.85 -49.78
C LEU A 35 29.81 32.18 -48.50
N VAL A 36 30.50 32.70 -47.47
CA VAL A 36 30.28 33.98 -46.72
C VAL A 36 28.89 34.39 -46.13
N ALA A 37 28.96 35.12 -45.00
CA ALA A 37 27.95 35.91 -44.26
C ALA A 37 27.16 35.14 -43.16
N GLU A 38 26.86 35.71 -41.99
CA GLU A 38 27.31 36.98 -41.35
C GLU A 38 27.21 36.87 -39.81
N GLU A 39 27.81 37.80 -39.06
CA GLU A 39 27.79 37.83 -37.58
C GLU A 39 26.54 38.54 -37.02
N HIS A 40 26.10 38.16 -35.82
CA HIS A 40 25.66 39.14 -34.81
C HIS A 40 25.83 38.63 -33.38
N ASP A 41 26.17 39.56 -32.50
CA ASP A 41 26.53 39.38 -31.10
C ASP A 41 25.31 39.69 -30.20
N GLU A 42 25.21 39.06 -29.02
CA GLU A 42 24.79 39.80 -27.83
C GLU A 42 25.19 39.04 -26.54
N ASN A 43 25.82 39.77 -25.62
CA ASN A 43 26.34 39.24 -24.37
C ASN A 43 25.28 39.29 -23.26
N HIS A 44 25.26 38.28 -22.37
CA HIS A 44 25.06 38.58 -20.95
C HIS A 44 25.72 37.56 -20.02
N ASP A 45 26.70 38.04 -19.25
CA ASP A 45 27.52 37.24 -18.32
C ASP A 45 26.94 37.20 -16.89
N LYS A 46 27.19 36.08 -16.19
CA LYS A 46 27.21 35.92 -14.73
C LYS A 46 27.78 34.55 -14.36
N GLY A 47 29.11 34.48 -14.20
CA GLY A 47 29.84 33.24 -13.99
C GLY A 47 29.65 32.53 -12.63
N SER A 48 30.20 31.33 -12.56
CA SER A 48 30.45 30.55 -11.34
C SER A 48 31.90 30.03 -11.34
N THR A 49 32.43 29.67 -10.18
CA THR A 49 33.87 29.49 -9.92
C THR A 49 34.57 28.51 -10.86
N TYR A 50 35.66 28.95 -11.48
CA TYR A 50 36.50 28.15 -12.38
C TYR A 50 37.54 27.35 -11.58
N ASP A 51 37.58 26.03 -11.69
CA ASP A 51 38.68 25.18 -11.18
C ASP A 51 39.54 24.69 -12.35
N PRO A 52 40.80 25.17 -12.49
CA PRO A 52 41.64 24.87 -13.65
C PRO A 52 42.09 23.41 -13.73
N LYS A 53 41.84 22.56 -12.72
CA LYS A 53 42.17 21.12 -12.79
C LYS A 53 41.18 20.32 -13.64
N GLN A 54 39.93 20.76 -13.75
CA GLN A 54 38.88 19.97 -14.39
C GLN A 54 38.96 20.01 -15.93
N ASP A 55 39.33 21.15 -16.51
CA ASP A 55 39.50 21.32 -17.96
C ASP A 55 40.72 20.58 -18.54
N VAL A 56 41.75 20.29 -17.74
CA VAL A 56 42.90 19.48 -18.18
C VAL A 56 42.47 18.04 -18.50
N PHE A 57 41.62 17.45 -17.65
CA PHE A 57 41.04 16.12 -17.89
C PHE A 57 40.09 16.11 -19.10
N ALA A 58 39.25 17.14 -19.23
CA ALA A 58 38.32 17.26 -20.35
C ALA A 58 39.03 17.49 -21.70
N SER A 59 40.12 18.27 -21.71
CA SER A 59 40.88 18.59 -22.93
C SER A 59 41.73 17.43 -23.44
N LEU A 60 42.37 16.64 -22.56
CA LEU A 60 43.09 15.42 -22.98
C LEU A 60 42.16 14.46 -23.75
N PHE A 61 40.98 14.16 -23.19
CA PHE A 61 40.02 13.25 -23.81
C PHE A 61 39.47 13.78 -25.15
N LYS A 62 39.42 15.10 -25.32
CA LYS A 62 38.97 15.79 -26.55
C LYS A 62 40.07 15.89 -27.62
N SER A 63 41.32 15.61 -27.29
CA SER A 63 42.47 15.83 -28.18
C SER A 63 42.70 14.71 -29.21
N LEU A 64 42.10 13.52 -29.05
CA LEU A 64 42.48 12.31 -29.80
C LEU A 64 41.46 11.80 -30.83
N HIS A 65 40.20 12.26 -30.83
CA HIS A 65 39.24 11.96 -31.91
C HIS A 65 38.22 13.10 -32.13
N PRO A 66 38.28 13.83 -33.26
CA PRO A 66 37.32 14.89 -33.59
C PRO A 66 36.16 14.37 -34.46
N LEU A 67 35.12 13.80 -33.84
CA LEU A 67 33.84 13.47 -34.50
C LEU A 67 32.64 13.83 -33.59
N PRO A 68 31.45 14.13 -34.17
CA PRO A 68 30.30 14.64 -33.43
C PRO A 68 29.62 13.57 -32.54
N PRO A 69 28.95 13.98 -31.45
CA PRO A 69 28.48 13.07 -30.40
C PRO A 69 27.11 12.42 -30.70
N GLU A 70 26.99 11.65 -31.77
CA GLU A 70 25.83 10.77 -32.01
C GLU A 70 26.23 9.29 -32.17
N HIS A 71 25.37 8.40 -31.69
CA HIS A 71 25.43 6.93 -31.88
C HIS A 71 26.63 6.14 -31.32
N HIS A 72 27.04 6.36 -30.06
CA HIS A 72 27.77 5.34 -29.28
C HIS A 72 27.16 5.08 -27.88
N PRO A 73 26.44 3.96 -27.67
CA PRO A 73 25.77 3.67 -26.39
C PRO A 73 26.74 3.32 -25.25
N ALA A 74 28.01 3.01 -25.55
CA ALA A 74 29.05 2.75 -24.55
C ALA A 74 29.35 4.00 -23.70
N ALA A 75 29.54 5.17 -24.31
CA ALA A 75 29.81 6.42 -23.60
C ALA A 75 28.62 6.87 -22.71
N ALA A 76 27.39 6.62 -23.16
CA ALA A 76 26.19 6.85 -22.36
C ALA A 76 26.02 5.85 -21.21
N ARG A 77 26.62 4.65 -21.29
CA ARG A 77 26.72 3.70 -20.17
C ARG A 77 27.78 4.12 -19.17
N SER A 78 29.00 4.46 -19.61
CA SER A 78 30.10 4.81 -18.69
C SER A 78 29.78 6.07 -17.86
N LEU A 79 29.17 7.10 -18.46
CA LEU A 79 28.68 8.28 -17.72
C LEU A 79 27.60 7.94 -16.68
N LYS A 80 26.68 7.01 -17.00
CA LYS A 80 25.65 6.54 -16.04
C LYS A 80 26.21 5.63 -14.95
N LEU A 81 27.36 5.00 -15.17
CA LEU A 81 28.08 4.21 -14.16
C LEU A 81 28.92 5.11 -13.25
N LEU A 82 29.66 6.08 -13.81
CA LEU A 82 30.39 7.11 -13.04
C LEU A 82 29.47 7.86 -12.06
N ALA A 83 28.24 8.20 -12.48
CA ALA A 83 27.24 8.83 -11.62
C ALA A 83 26.72 7.96 -10.45
N LYS A 84 27.14 6.69 -10.35
CA LYS A 84 26.81 5.77 -9.24
C LYS A 84 28.03 5.40 -8.38
N ILE A 85 29.24 5.81 -8.77
CA ILE A 85 30.49 5.47 -8.08
C ILE A 85 30.86 6.62 -7.13
N PRO A 86 31.31 6.36 -5.88
CA PRO A 86 31.81 7.40 -4.98
C PRO A 86 32.96 8.21 -5.61
N LYS A 87 33.05 9.50 -5.30
CA LYS A 87 34.06 10.39 -5.91
C LYS A 87 35.50 9.98 -5.63
N ASP A 88 35.73 9.38 -4.47
CA ASP A 88 37.03 8.96 -3.95
C ASP A 88 37.23 7.43 -4.07
N ALA A 89 36.56 6.79 -5.03
CA ALA A 89 36.69 5.36 -5.26
C ALA A 89 38.03 5.00 -5.91
N GLU A 90 38.76 4.06 -5.31
CA GLU A 90 39.96 3.45 -5.89
C GLU A 90 39.65 2.04 -6.43
N ALA A 91 40.35 1.62 -7.48
CA ALA A 91 40.13 0.35 -8.16
C ALA A 91 41.17 -0.73 -7.80
N VAL A 92 40.73 -1.98 -7.87
CA VAL A 92 41.59 -3.18 -7.75
C VAL A 92 41.64 -3.86 -9.12
N LEU A 93 42.85 -4.06 -9.63
CA LEU A 93 43.09 -4.73 -10.90
C LEU A 93 43.42 -6.21 -10.65
N VAL A 94 42.59 -7.12 -11.17
CA VAL A 94 42.76 -8.57 -11.04
C VAL A 94 43.07 -9.18 -12.40
N LEU A 95 44.35 -9.46 -12.65
CA LEU A 95 44.86 -10.07 -13.88
C LEU A 95 45.12 -11.56 -13.69
N VAL A 96 44.50 -12.40 -14.51
CA VAL A 96 44.64 -13.85 -14.40
C VAL A 96 44.73 -14.51 -15.77
N GLY A 97 45.62 -15.49 -15.93
CA GLY A 97 45.81 -16.19 -17.20
C GLY A 97 46.56 -17.52 -17.08
N CYS A 98 46.43 -18.36 -18.11
CA CYS A 98 47.19 -19.61 -18.25
C CYS A 98 48.37 -19.38 -19.21
N VAL A 99 49.54 -19.94 -18.91
CA VAL A 99 50.76 -19.78 -19.73
C VAL A 99 51.55 -21.08 -19.76
N GLU A 100 51.81 -21.61 -20.96
CA GLU A 100 52.33 -22.97 -21.15
C GLU A 100 53.79 -23.18 -20.69
N PHE A 101 54.58 -22.11 -20.52
CA PHE A 101 55.99 -22.21 -20.09
C PHE A 101 56.19 -22.26 -18.57
N LEU A 102 55.15 -22.06 -17.76
CA LEU A 102 55.26 -22.04 -16.30
C LEU A 102 55.12 -23.45 -15.73
N GLU A 103 56.16 -23.99 -15.09
CA GLU A 103 56.07 -25.30 -14.40
C GLU A 103 55.21 -25.23 -13.13
N GLN A 104 55.09 -24.06 -12.51
CA GLN A 104 54.34 -23.80 -11.28
C GLN A 104 53.58 -22.46 -11.38
N PRO A 105 52.45 -22.30 -10.68
CA PRO A 105 51.72 -21.04 -10.66
C PRO A 105 52.50 -19.95 -9.90
N ALA A 106 52.59 -18.77 -10.52
CA ALA A 106 53.18 -17.56 -9.95
C ALA A 106 52.08 -16.56 -9.58
N MET A 107 52.17 -16.00 -8.37
CA MET A 107 51.24 -15.00 -7.84
C MET A 107 52.01 -13.76 -7.39
N ALA A 108 51.50 -12.57 -7.72
CA ALA A 108 51.97 -11.30 -7.19
C ALA A 108 50.78 -10.45 -6.73
N PHE A 109 50.94 -9.79 -5.58
CA PHE A 109 50.03 -8.75 -5.09
C PHE A 109 50.85 -7.48 -4.85
N VAL A 110 50.40 -6.36 -5.39
CA VAL A 110 51.13 -5.10 -5.42
C VAL A 110 50.22 -3.98 -4.92
N ARG A 111 50.57 -3.38 -3.79
CA ARG A 111 50.00 -2.12 -3.26
C ARG A 111 50.80 -0.96 -3.84
N LEU A 112 50.17 -0.07 -4.60
CA LEU A 112 50.79 1.17 -5.06
C LEU A 112 50.85 2.21 -3.92
N SER A 113 51.81 3.12 -3.96
CA SER A 113 51.98 4.19 -2.96
C SER A 113 50.93 5.29 -3.07
N GLU A 114 50.49 5.56 -4.31
CA GLU A 114 49.38 6.44 -4.68
C GLU A 114 48.54 5.70 -5.72
N ALA A 115 47.24 5.97 -5.83
CA ALA A 115 46.40 5.34 -6.84
C ALA A 115 46.57 6.01 -8.21
N VAL A 116 46.81 5.22 -9.25
CA VAL A 116 47.22 5.69 -10.58
C VAL A 116 46.18 5.30 -11.64
N LEU A 117 45.79 6.26 -12.49
CA LEU A 117 44.94 5.97 -13.64
C LEU A 117 45.72 5.16 -14.69
N LEU A 118 45.35 3.90 -14.90
CA LEU A 118 45.94 3.05 -15.93
C LEU A 118 45.07 3.08 -17.21
N GLU A 119 45.57 3.76 -18.24
CA GLU A 119 44.88 3.91 -19.52
C GLU A 119 44.56 2.57 -20.18
N SER A 120 43.35 2.43 -20.75
CA SER A 120 42.87 1.23 -21.46
C SER A 120 42.80 -0.08 -20.65
N VAL A 121 43.02 -0.06 -19.34
CA VAL A 121 42.98 -1.27 -18.48
C VAL A 121 41.60 -1.51 -17.85
N LEU A 122 40.79 -0.47 -17.66
CA LEU A 122 39.44 -0.54 -17.07
C LEU A 122 38.39 0.08 -18.00
N GLU A 123 37.16 -0.44 -17.98
CA GLU A 123 36.02 0.13 -18.72
C GLU A 123 35.55 1.50 -18.17
N VAL A 124 35.97 1.84 -16.95
CA VAL A 124 35.64 3.10 -16.25
C VAL A 124 36.96 3.71 -15.76
N PRO A 125 37.19 5.03 -15.98
CA PRO A 125 38.45 5.69 -15.60
C PRO A 125 38.51 5.94 -14.08
N VAL A 126 38.82 4.88 -13.33
CA VAL A 126 39.01 4.87 -11.87
C VAL A 126 40.50 4.65 -11.58
N PRO A 127 41.13 5.39 -10.65
CA PRO A 127 42.55 5.19 -10.32
C PRO A 127 42.76 3.85 -9.63
N VAL A 128 43.73 3.06 -10.10
CA VAL A 128 44.06 1.73 -9.57
C VAL A 128 45.00 1.87 -8.37
N ARG A 129 44.67 1.21 -7.26
CA ARG A 129 45.51 1.17 -6.04
C ARG A 129 46.23 -0.16 -5.83
N PHE A 130 45.54 -1.25 -6.15
CA PHE A 130 46.04 -2.61 -5.94
C PHE A 130 46.04 -3.38 -7.26
N ILE A 131 47.10 -4.16 -7.49
CA ILE A 131 47.23 -5.04 -8.64
C ILE A 131 47.50 -6.46 -8.14
N PHE A 132 46.62 -7.39 -8.49
CA PHE A 132 46.77 -8.83 -8.28
C PHE A 132 47.04 -9.49 -9.62
N VAL A 133 48.09 -10.31 -9.70
CA VAL A 133 48.48 -11.07 -10.90
C VAL A 133 48.62 -12.54 -10.54
N LEU A 134 47.93 -13.42 -11.26
CA LEU A 134 48.02 -14.88 -11.11
C LEU A 134 48.20 -15.54 -12.48
N LEU A 135 49.34 -16.20 -12.68
CA LEU A 135 49.67 -16.92 -13.91
C LEU A 135 50.08 -18.36 -13.59
N GLY A 136 49.75 -19.32 -14.45
CA GLY A 136 50.17 -20.71 -14.23
C GLY A 136 49.97 -21.65 -15.41
N PRO A 137 50.48 -22.89 -15.34
CA PRO A 137 50.34 -23.89 -16.39
C PRO A 137 48.90 -24.27 -16.70
N CYS A 138 48.62 -24.62 -17.95
CA CYS A 138 47.35 -25.18 -18.40
C CYS A 138 47.12 -26.59 -17.82
N GLN A 139 46.67 -26.68 -16.56
CA GLN A 139 46.33 -27.95 -15.88
C GLN A 139 44.80 -28.09 -15.71
N SER A 140 44.27 -29.29 -15.94
CA SER A 140 42.83 -29.59 -15.95
C SER A 140 42.10 -29.45 -14.60
N ASN A 141 42.82 -29.13 -13.53
CA ASN A 141 42.33 -29.21 -12.15
C ASN A 141 42.30 -27.84 -11.43
N VAL A 142 42.69 -26.74 -12.11
CA VAL A 142 42.78 -25.41 -11.50
C VAL A 142 42.25 -24.33 -12.45
N ASP A 143 40.98 -23.94 -12.28
CA ASP A 143 40.40 -22.80 -12.98
C ASP A 143 40.87 -21.49 -12.33
N TYR A 144 42.02 -20.97 -12.76
CA TYR A 144 42.58 -19.72 -12.22
C TYR A 144 41.58 -18.54 -12.26
N HIS A 145 40.72 -18.48 -13.28
CA HIS A 145 39.65 -17.48 -13.40
C HIS A 145 38.74 -17.41 -12.16
N GLU A 146 38.40 -18.57 -11.57
CA GLU A 146 37.57 -18.62 -10.37
C GLU A 146 38.35 -18.17 -9.13
N ILE A 147 39.66 -18.42 -9.06
CA ILE A 147 40.55 -17.84 -8.03
C ILE A 147 40.56 -16.30 -8.14
N GLY A 148 40.63 -15.76 -9.36
CA GLY A 148 40.53 -14.32 -9.62
C GLY A 148 39.19 -13.74 -9.14
N ARG A 149 38.08 -14.40 -9.46
CA ARG A 149 36.74 -14.00 -8.97
C ARG A 149 36.63 -14.08 -7.45
N SER A 150 37.21 -15.09 -6.81
CA SER A 150 37.28 -15.18 -5.35
C SER A 150 38.09 -14.02 -4.75
N PHE A 151 39.23 -13.66 -5.35
CA PHE A 151 40.05 -12.54 -4.87
C PHE A 151 39.38 -11.17 -5.08
N ALA A 152 38.68 -10.96 -6.21
CA ALA A 152 37.86 -9.76 -6.42
C ALA A 152 36.71 -9.64 -5.41
N THR A 153 36.11 -10.77 -5.02
CA THR A 153 35.07 -10.84 -3.98
C THR A 153 35.65 -10.48 -2.61
N LEU A 154 36.81 -11.04 -2.27
CA LEU A 154 37.55 -10.78 -1.04
C LEU A 154 37.93 -9.28 -0.91
N MET A 155 38.43 -8.66 -1.97
CA MET A 155 38.76 -7.23 -2.01
C MET A 155 37.52 -6.29 -1.96
N SER A 156 36.31 -6.85 -1.99
CA SER A 156 35.05 -6.11 -1.79
C SER A 156 34.59 -6.11 -0.32
N ASP A 157 35.25 -6.88 0.56
CA ASP A 157 34.99 -6.86 2.01
C ASP A 157 35.76 -5.72 2.71
N LYS A 158 35.11 -5.06 3.67
CA LYS A 158 35.71 -3.90 4.37
C LYS A 158 36.88 -4.29 5.26
N ASN A 159 36.77 -5.36 6.04
CA ASN A 159 37.85 -5.79 6.93
C ASN A 159 39.10 -6.17 6.12
N PHE A 160 38.93 -6.95 5.05
CA PHE A 160 40.06 -7.32 4.20
C PHE A 160 40.66 -6.11 3.45
N HIS A 161 39.83 -5.19 2.99
CA HIS A 161 40.26 -3.95 2.35
C HIS A 161 41.14 -3.10 3.30
N GLU A 162 40.74 -2.92 4.56
CA GLU A 162 41.55 -2.24 5.58
C GLU A 162 42.88 -2.96 5.83
N VAL A 163 42.86 -4.29 6.02
CA VAL A 163 44.09 -5.10 6.17
C VAL A 163 45.01 -4.92 4.96
N ALA A 164 44.49 -4.85 3.73
CA ALA A 164 45.29 -4.63 2.53
C ALA A 164 45.96 -3.23 2.47
N TYR A 165 45.42 -2.19 3.11
CA TYR A 165 46.13 -0.90 3.24
C TYR A 165 47.23 -0.93 4.28
N PHE A 166 47.08 -1.65 5.38
CA PHE A 166 48.02 -1.63 6.51
C PHE A 166 48.99 -2.82 6.57
N ALA A 167 48.81 -3.85 5.75
CA ALA A 167 49.72 -4.99 5.66
C ALA A 167 51.13 -4.56 5.22
N ASP A 168 52.14 -4.82 6.03
CA ASP A 168 53.54 -4.65 5.64
C ASP A 168 54.22 -5.99 5.37
N ASP A 169 53.69 -7.08 5.91
CA ASP A 169 54.18 -8.43 5.71
C ASP A 169 53.17 -9.34 5.01
N ARG A 170 53.65 -10.39 4.33
CA ARG A 170 52.78 -11.39 3.67
C ARG A 170 51.86 -12.10 4.68
N GLN A 171 52.26 -12.15 5.96
CA GLN A 171 51.51 -12.78 7.02
C GLN A 171 50.21 -12.02 7.34
N ASP A 172 50.20 -10.69 7.20
CA ASP A 172 49.02 -9.85 7.48
C ASP A 172 47.89 -10.14 6.48
N LEU A 173 48.23 -10.19 5.18
CA LEU A 173 47.30 -10.57 4.10
C LEU A 173 46.77 -12.00 4.27
N LEU A 174 47.61 -12.94 4.71
CA LEU A 174 47.17 -14.32 4.99
C LEU A 174 46.25 -14.39 6.22
N ASN A 175 46.49 -13.57 7.24
CA ASN A 175 45.60 -13.45 8.41
C ASN A 175 44.25 -12.85 8.01
N GLY A 176 44.22 -11.79 7.19
CA GLY A 176 42.98 -11.20 6.66
C GLY A 176 42.17 -12.19 5.80
N ILE A 177 42.84 -13.00 4.97
CA ILE A 177 42.17 -14.08 4.21
C ILE A 177 41.52 -15.08 5.17
N ASN A 178 42.22 -15.48 6.25
CA ASN A 178 41.67 -16.40 7.24
C ASN A 178 40.48 -15.79 8.01
N GLU A 179 40.53 -14.51 8.40
CA GLU A 179 39.42 -13.82 9.07
C GLU A 179 38.17 -13.75 8.18
N PHE A 180 38.35 -13.43 6.90
CA PHE A 180 37.27 -13.43 5.90
C PHE A 180 36.67 -14.84 5.71
N LEU A 181 37.51 -15.86 5.62
CA LEU A 181 37.06 -17.26 5.49
C LEU A 181 36.33 -17.74 6.76
N ASP A 182 36.80 -17.39 7.95
CA ASP A 182 36.12 -17.67 9.22
C ASP A 182 34.74 -16.98 9.28
N CYS A 183 34.57 -15.81 8.65
CA CYS A 183 33.32 -15.05 8.57
C CYS A 183 32.42 -15.44 7.38
N SER A 184 32.90 -16.30 6.49
CA SER A 184 32.19 -16.78 5.32
C SER A 184 31.39 -18.06 5.61
N ILE A 185 30.21 -18.20 5.00
CA ILE A 185 29.38 -19.41 5.11
C ILE A 185 29.41 -20.15 3.77
N VAL A 186 30.08 -21.30 3.74
CA VAL A 186 30.12 -22.18 2.57
C VAL A 186 28.80 -22.96 2.49
N ILE A 187 28.02 -22.72 1.43
CA ILE A 187 26.76 -23.43 1.16
C ILE A 187 27.05 -24.51 0.10
N PRO A 188 26.65 -25.78 0.31
CA PRO A 188 26.78 -26.81 -0.71
C PRO A 188 25.85 -26.52 -1.90
N PRO A 189 26.31 -26.69 -3.16
CA PRO A 189 25.54 -26.28 -4.35
C PRO A 189 24.26 -27.10 -4.59
N SER A 190 24.03 -28.18 -3.84
CA SER A 190 22.85 -29.05 -3.96
C SER A 190 21.61 -28.54 -3.23
N ASP A 191 21.76 -27.66 -2.24
CA ASP A 191 20.65 -27.26 -1.34
C ASP A 191 20.08 -25.85 -1.64
N VAL A 192 20.50 -25.20 -2.73
CA VAL A 192 20.20 -23.77 -3.02
C VAL A 192 18.84 -23.57 -3.71
N GLU A 193 17.81 -24.29 -3.27
CA GLU A 193 16.43 -24.16 -3.77
C GLU A 193 15.64 -23.08 -3.00
N GLY A 194 16.03 -21.81 -3.15
CA GLY A 194 15.16 -20.68 -2.77
C GLY A 194 15.83 -19.40 -2.28
N LYS A 195 15.22 -18.25 -2.61
CA LYS A 195 15.68 -16.91 -2.15
C LYS A 195 15.50 -16.72 -0.64
N ASP A 196 14.52 -17.39 -0.02
CA ASP A 196 14.27 -17.38 1.43
C ASP A 196 15.45 -17.98 2.22
N LEU A 197 16.12 -18.98 1.65
CA LEU A 197 17.28 -19.63 2.27
C LEU A 197 18.45 -18.65 2.39
N LEU A 198 18.67 -17.82 1.36
CA LEU A 198 19.69 -16.76 1.37
C LEU A 198 19.39 -15.65 2.40
N LYS A 199 18.12 -15.22 2.56
CA LYS A 199 17.72 -14.32 3.68
C LYS A 199 18.10 -14.94 5.03
N THR A 200 17.70 -16.19 5.24
CA THR A 200 17.92 -16.93 6.50
C THR A 200 19.41 -17.07 6.82
N VAL A 201 20.26 -17.35 5.81
CA VAL A 201 21.71 -17.41 5.96
C VAL A 201 22.32 -16.03 6.26
N ALA A 202 21.84 -14.96 5.63
CA ALA A 202 22.34 -13.60 5.89
C ALA A 202 22.06 -13.14 7.34
N ASP A 203 20.87 -13.41 7.87
CA ASP A 203 20.54 -13.12 9.27
C ASP A 203 21.33 -14.01 10.24
N PHE A 204 21.56 -15.28 9.89
CA PHE A 204 22.43 -16.18 10.66
C PHE A 204 23.90 -15.73 10.67
N GLN A 205 24.41 -15.22 9.53
CA GLN A 205 25.75 -14.64 9.41
C GLN A 205 25.88 -13.39 10.29
N LYS A 206 24.90 -12.48 10.25
CA LYS A 206 24.84 -11.31 11.17
C LYS A 206 24.84 -11.72 12.64
N GLN A 207 24.08 -12.76 13.01
CA GLN A 207 24.09 -13.27 14.38
C GLN A 207 25.43 -13.91 14.79
N LEU A 208 26.12 -14.58 13.87
CA LEU A 208 27.47 -15.13 14.10
C LEU A 208 28.50 -14.01 14.31
N LEU A 209 28.50 -13.00 13.43
CA LEU A 209 29.38 -11.82 13.52
C LEU A 209 29.15 -11.07 14.84
N ARG A 210 27.91 -10.80 15.22
CA ARG A 210 27.56 -10.17 16.51
C ARG A 210 28.06 -10.98 17.71
N LYS A 211 27.80 -12.29 17.72
CA LYS A 211 28.29 -13.22 18.77
C LYS A 211 29.82 -13.40 18.79
N ARG A 212 30.56 -12.92 17.77
CA ARG A 212 32.03 -12.86 17.77
C ARG A 212 32.55 -11.51 18.24
N LYS A 213 32.02 -10.37 17.76
CA LYS A 213 32.31 -9.03 18.34
C LYS A 213 32.13 -9.02 19.87
N GLU A 214 31.06 -9.65 20.37
CA GLU A 214 30.78 -9.85 21.81
C GLU A 214 31.80 -10.73 22.58
N ARG A 215 32.64 -11.51 21.88
CA ARG A 215 33.72 -12.34 22.47
C ARG A 215 35.07 -11.62 22.43
N ASP A 216 35.40 -10.97 21.33
CA ASP A 216 36.70 -10.32 21.19
C ASP A 216 36.78 -9.00 21.97
N GLY A 217 35.66 -8.28 22.10
CA GLY A 217 35.54 -7.20 23.10
C GLY A 217 35.79 -7.68 24.54
N LYS A 218 35.44 -8.92 24.88
CA LYS A 218 35.75 -9.52 26.19
C LYS A 218 37.23 -9.90 26.38
N LYS A 219 37.97 -10.20 25.30
CA LYS A 219 39.44 -10.43 25.37
C LYS A 219 40.21 -9.14 25.62
N TYR A 220 39.78 -8.02 25.03
CA TYR A 220 40.37 -6.72 25.32
C TYR A 220 40.12 -6.30 26.77
N HIS A 221 38.90 -6.52 27.27
CA HIS A 221 38.55 -6.17 28.66
C HIS A 221 39.23 -7.04 29.74
N SER A 222 39.80 -8.21 29.38
CA SER A 222 40.43 -9.13 30.35
C SER A 222 41.92 -8.88 30.60
N THR A 223 42.57 -7.96 29.88
CA THR A 223 44.05 -7.92 29.78
C THR A 223 44.69 -6.61 30.24
N PHE A 224 43.91 -5.53 30.42
CA PHE A 224 44.35 -4.31 31.11
C PHE A 224 43.35 -3.94 32.21
N GLY A 225 43.74 -4.16 33.46
CA GLY A 225 42.99 -3.73 34.63
C GLY A 225 43.61 -2.50 35.26
N LEU A 226 43.09 -1.31 34.91
CA LEU A 226 42.94 -0.13 35.76
C LEU A 226 42.22 1.00 34.97
N GLU A 227 41.36 1.73 35.68
CA GLU A 227 40.81 3.07 35.38
C GLU A 227 40.29 3.36 33.95
N GLN A 228 38.96 3.33 33.79
CA GLN A 228 38.25 3.92 32.65
C GLN A 228 37.78 5.34 33.00
N GLU A 229 38.29 6.35 32.30
CA GLU A 229 37.52 7.56 32.02
C GLU A 229 36.44 7.28 30.95
N PRO A 230 35.32 8.01 30.93
CA PRO A 230 34.27 7.81 29.93
C PRO A 230 34.74 8.32 28.55
N LYS A 231 35.23 7.41 27.72
CA LYS A 231 35.56 7.72 26.32
C LYS A 231 34.28 7.92 25.52
N GLU A 232 34.18 9.04 24.81
CA GLU A 232 33.02 9.37 23.98
C GLU A 232 32.75 8.28 22.93
N VAL A 233 31.48 7.83 22.85
CA VAL A 233 31.00 6.92 21.81
C VAL A 233 30.57 7.77 20.61
N SER A 234 31.01 7.40 19.41
CA SER A 234 30.60 8.04 18.17
C SER A 234 29.09 7.84 17.93
N PRO A 235 28.32 8.88 17.59
CA PRO A 235 26.84 8.81 17.52
C PRO A 235 26.30 7.84 16.46
N GLU A 236 27.14 7.39 15.52
CA GLU A 236 26.75 6.50 14.42
C GLU A 236 26.43 5.05 14.88
N GLU A 237 26.89 4.60 16.05
CA GLU A 237 26.57 3.25 16.57
C GLU A 237 25.32 3.19 17.47
N GLU A 238 24.76 4.33 17.92
CA GLU A 238 23.53 4.33 18.73
C GLU A 238 22.24 4.30 17.86
N GLU A 239 22.28 4.80 16.61
CA GLU A 239 21.09 4.83 15.74
C GLU A 239 20.61 3.44 15.30
N GLU A 240 21.48 2.43 15.18
CA GLU A 240 21.06 1.03 14.95
C GLU A 240 20.58 0.31 16.24
N ALA A 241 20.70 0.97 17.41
CA ALA A 241 20.47 0.36 18.72
C ALA A 241 19.24 0.90 19.48
N GLU A 242 18.55 1.93 18.96
CA GLU A 242 17.20 2.26 19.44
C GLU A 242 16.28 1.04 19.27
N GLN A 243 15.88 0.45 20.40
CA GLN A 243 15.03 -0.73 20.43
C GLN A 243 13.70 -0.40 19.73
N GLU A 244 13.27 -1.21 18.76
CA GLU A 244 11.92 -1.10 18.19
C GLU A 244 10.87 -1.30 19.31
N VAL A 245 10.42 -0.19 19.91
CA VAL A 245 9.39 -0.20 20.96
C VAL A 245 8.07 -0.51 20.29
N ASP A 246 7.80 -1.80 20.18
CA ASP A 246 6.55 -2.40 19.71
C ASP A 246 5.36 -1.70 20.42
N PRO A 247 4.59 -0.87 19.70
CA PRO A 247 3.60 0.04 20.30
C PRO A 247 2.36 -0.70 20.86
N LEU A 248 2.29 -2.01 20.64
CA LEU A 248 1.23 -2.87 21.17
C LEU A 248 1.69 -3.61 22.45
N LYS A 249 2.89 -3.33 22.98
CA LYS A 249 3.45 -3.99 24.17
C LYS A 249 2.85 -3.39 25.44
N ARG A 250 2.30 -4.26 26.30
CA ARG A 250 1.60 -3.83 27.52
C ARG A 250 2.56 -3.14 28.50
N SER A 251 2.21 -1.94 28.94
CA SER A 251 2.90 -1.12 29.95
C SER A 251 2.61 -1.59 31.37
N GLY A 252 1.41 -2.11 31.65
CA GLY A 252 0.98 -2.60 32.97
C GLY A 252 0.49 -1.51 33.91
N VAL A 253 0.30 -0.28 33.41
CA VAL A 253 -0.13 0.90 34.18
C VAL A 253 -1.42 1.43 33.53
N PRO A 254 -2.46 1.79 34.29
CA PRO A 254 -3.69 2.34 33.71
C PRO A 254 -3.40 3.58 32.86
N PHE A 255 -3.91 3.60 31.63
CA PHE A 255 -3.61 4.60 30.58
C PHE A 255 -2.14 4.67 30.10
N GLY A 256 -1.26 3.73 30.50
CA GLY A 256 0.16 3.73 30.13
C GLY A 256 0.40 3.75 28.61
N GLY A 257 -0.35 2.93 27.86
CA GLY A 257 -0.31 2.91 26.39
C GLY A 257 -0.73 4.24 25.74
N LEU A 258 -1.77 4.91 26.27
CA LEU A 258 -2.21 6.22 25.79
C LEU A 258 -1.15 7.31 26.03
N ILE A 259 -0.51 7.30 27.21
CA ILE A 259 0.56 8.24 27.56
C ILE A 259 1.79 8.01 26.67
N HIS A 260 2.10 6.75 26.32
CA HIS A 260 3.19 6.41 25.40
C HIS A 260 2.90 6.89 23.97
N ASP A 261 1.69 6.63 23.44
CA ASP A 261 1.26 7.10 22.11
C ASP A 261 1.37 8.63 21.98
N ILE A 262 0.87 9.37 22.97
CA ILE A 262 0.95 10.84 23.02
C ILE A 262 2.41 11.29 23.07
N ARG A 263 3.23 10.70 23.95
CA ARG A 263 4.65 11.07 24.09
C ARG A 263 5.45 10.83 22.81
N ARG A 264 5.13 9.79 22.03
CA ARG A 264 5.81 9.49 20.75
C ARG A 264 5.38 10.41 19.62
N ARG A 265 4.08 10.72 19.47
CA ARG A 265 3.61 11.52 18.33
C ARG A 265 3.69 13.04 18.55
N PHE A 266 3.59 13.54 19.79
CA PHE A 266 3.56 14.98 20.05
C PHE A 266 4.80 15.75 19.55
N PRO A 267 6.06 15.28 19.74
CA PRO A 267 7.25 15.97 19.20
C PRO A 267 7.24 16.14 17.68
N HIS A 268 6.68 15.14 16.97
CA HIS A 268 6.63 15.10 15.50
C HIS A 268 5.60 16.06 14.89
N TYR A 269 4.75 16.71 15.68
CA TYR A 269 3.64 17.54 15.20
C TYR A 269 4.06 18.71 14.29
N ILE A 270 5.22 19.34 14.56
CA ILE A 270 5.73 20.45 13.75
C ILE A 270 6.29 19.95 12.41
N SER A 271 6.91 18.77 12.40
CA SER A 271 7.35 18.08 11.17
C SER A 271 6.13 17.65 10.33
N ASP A 272 5.08 17.09 10.95
CA ASP A 272 3.81 16.74 10.29
C ASP A 272 3.12 17.91 9.55
N LEU A 273 3.49 19.16 9.86
CA LEU A 273 3.06 20.35 9.13
C LEU A 273 4.08 20.78 8.06
N LYS A 274 5.38 20.78 8.38
CA LYS A 274 6.46 21.16 7.45
C LYS A 274 6.49 20.25 6.20
N ASP A 275 6.32 18.94 6.41
CA ASP A 275 6.47 17.91 5.38
C ASP A 275 5.26 17.83 4.42
N SER A 276 4.24 18.68 4.65
CA SER A 276 3.02 18.74 3.84
C SER A 276 3.12 19.59 2.57
N LEU A 277 4.18 20.38 2.40
CA LEU A 277 4.33 21.39 1.34
C LEU A 277 4.76 20.84 -0.03
N ASP A 278 4.69 19.53 -0.24
CA ASP A 278 5.01 18.89 -1.52
C ASP A 278 3.82 18.96 -2.51
N MET A 279 4.11 19.16 -3.80
CA MET A 279 3.13 19.07 -4.90
C MET A 279 2.40 17.71 -4.93
N GLN A 280 3.05 16.63 -4.50
CA GLN A 280 2.43 15.31 -4.32
C GLN A 280 1.28 15.35 -3.31
N CYS A 281 1.39 16.11 -2.22
CA CYS A 281 0.35 16.24 -1.21
C CYS A 281 -0.90 16.93 -1.76
N ILE A 282 -0.73 17.92 -2.66
CA ILE A 282 -1.86 18.60 -3.34
C ILE A 282 -2.61 17.61 -4.25
N ALA A 283 -1.88 16.80 -5.02
CA ALA A 283 -2.49 15.76 -5.87
C ALA A 283 -3.23 14.71 -5.02
N ALA A 284 -2.64 14.29 -3.90
CA ALA A 284 -3.27 13.36 -2.95
C ALA A 284 -4.55 13.94 -2.33
N VAL A 285 -4.58 15.23 -1.95
CA VAL A 285 -5.79 15.90 -1.44
C VAL A 285 -6.94 15.85 -2.45
N ILE A 286 -6.68 16.16 -3.72
CA ILE A 286 -7.74 16.19 -4.74
C ILE A 286 -8.28 14.77 -4.99
N PHE A 287 -7.40 13.77 -5.12
CA PHE A 287 -7.79 12.38 -5.30
C PHE A 287 -8.59 11.83 -4.09
N ILE A 288 -8.08 12.03 -2.88
CA ILE A 288 -8.69 11.50 -1.66
C ILE A 288 -9.95 12.28 -1.25
N TYR A 289 -10.09 13.56 -1.63
CA TYR A 289 -11.36 14.29 -1.54
C TYR A 289 -12.47 13.55 -2.28
N PHE A 290 -12.26 13.18 -3.55
CA PHE A 290 -13.26 12.44 -4.31
C PHE A 290 -13.48 11.01 -3.78
N ALA A 291 -12.41 10.32 -3.37
CA ALA A 291 -12.50 9.00 -2.75
C ALA A 291 -13.17 9.01 -1.35
N ALA A 292 -13.19 10.15 -0.66
CA ALA A 292 -13.90 10.36 0.59
C ALA A 292 -15.35 10.79 0.38
N LEU A 293 -15.59 11.76 -0.52
CA LEU A 293 -16.91 12.32 -0.80
C LEU A 293 -17.85 11.29 -1.42
N SER A 294 -17.39 10.49 -2.38
CA SER A 294 -18.25 9.53 -3.07
C SER A 294 -18.90 8.52 -2.10
N PRO A 295 -18.16 7.74 -1.28
CA PRO A 295 -18.77 6.88 -0.26
C PRO A 295 -19.65 7.64 0.76
N THR A 296 -19.32 8.89 1.08
CA THR A 296 -20.08 9.72 2.03
C THR A 296 -21.46 10.07 1.48
N ILE A 297 -21.57 10.48 0.21
CA ILE A 297 -22.86 10.64 -0.49
C ILE A 297 -23.60 9.30 -0.57
N THR A 298 -22.88 8.26 -1.01
CA THR A 298 -23.45 6.95 -1.37
C THR A 298 -24.04 6.25 -0.14
N PHE A 299 -23.34 6.26 1.01
CA PHE A 299 -23.88 5.78 2.29
C PHE A 299 -24.97 6.71 2.86
N GLY A 300 -24.84 8.04 2.71
CA GLY A 300 -25.84 9.00 3.19
C GLY A 300 -27.20 8.79 2.54
N GLY A 301 -27.22 8.46 1.25
CA GLY A 301 -28.43 8.06 0.53
C GLY A 301 -29.04 6.77 1.07
N LEU A 302 -28.24 5.73 1.33
CA LEU A 302 -28.76 4.50 1.93
C LEU A 302 -29.31 4.73 3.34
N LEU A 303 -28.62 5.53 4.15
CA LEU A 303 -28.99 5.83 5.53
C LEU A 303 -30.30 6.63 5.60
N GLY A 304 -30.49 7.58 4.67
CA GLY A 304 -31.74 8.31 4.49
C GLY A 304 -32.91 7.39 4.17
N GLU A 305 -32.75 6.46 3.22
CA GLU A 305 -33.78 5.47 2.88
C GLU A 305 -34.07 4.51 4.06
N LYS A 306 -33.04 4.01 4.74
CA LYS A 306 -33.16 3.03 5.84
C LYS A 306 -33.66 3.63 7.17
N THR A 307 -33.68 4.97 7.31
CA THR A 307 -34.15 5.68 8.52
C THR A 307 -35.33 6.62 8.24
N GLU A 308 -36.02 6.45 7.10
CA GLU A 308 -37.18 7.25 6.68
C GLU A 308 -36.91 8.78 6.69
N GLY A 309 -35.71 9.18 6.29
CA GLY A 309 -35.27 10.58 6.22
C GLY A 309 -34.85 11.21 7.55
N LEU A 310 -34.86 10.47 8.67
CA LEU A 310 -34.39 11.00 9.96
C LEU A 310 -32.90 11.33 9.96
N MET A 311 -32.07 10.58 9.22
CA MET A 311 -30.64 10.83 9.10
C MET A 311 -30.15 10.40 7.72
N GLY A 312 -29.52 11.31 6.97
CA GLY A 312 -29.16 11.10 5.57
C GLY A 312 -27.85 11.77 5.17
N VAL A 313 -27.87 12.44 4.02
CA VAL A 313 -26.66 12.93 3.35
C VAL A 313 -26.05 14.14 4.05
N THR A 314 -26.85 15.11 4.49
CA THR A 314 -26.30 16.33 5.12
C THR A 314 -25.67 16.01 6.47
N GLU A 315 -26.31 15.16 7.29
CA GLU A 315 -25.75 14.69 8.55
C GLU A 315 -24.43 13.95 8.36
N LEU A 316 -24.34 13.08 7.34
CA LEU A 316 -23.14 12.31 7.11
C LEU A 316 -21.99 13.15 6.52
N ILE A 317 -22.28 14.14 5.68
CA ILE A 317 -21.28 15.11 5.21
C ILE A 317 -20.78 15.97 6.40
N VAL A 318 -21.67 16.53 7.21
CA VAL A 318 -21.30 17.33 8.39
C VAL A 318 -20.48 16.51 9.38
N SER A 319 -20.92 15.29 9.72
CA SER A 319 -20.15 14.42 10.61
C SER A 319 -18.76 14.12 10.05
N THR A 320 -18.66 13.73 8.78
CA THR A 320 -17.37 13.38 8.15
C THR A 320 -16.42 14.57 8.09
N ALA A 321 -16.93 15.78 7.82
CA ALA A 321 -16.15 17.00 7.84
C ALA A 321 -15.67 17.36 9.26
N THR A 322 -16.59 17.49 10.22
CA THR A 322 -16.25 17.91 11.59
C THR A 322 -15.34 16.90 12.29
N LEU A 323 -15.62 15.60 12.19
CA LEU A 323 -14.78 14.56 12.79
C LEU A 323 -13.45 14.41 12.07
N GLY A 324 -13.43 14.50 10.73
CA GLY A 324 -12.20 14.46 9.95
C GLY A 324 -11.25 15.62 10.30
N VAL A 325 -11.77 16.83 10.53
CA VAL A 325 -11.00 17.99 10.98
C VAL A 325 -10.41 17.76 12.38
N ILE A 326 -11.25 17.43 13.38
CA ILE A 326 -10.79 17.28 14.76
C ILE A 326 -9.82 16.09 14.88
N PHE A 327 -10.09 15.00 14.16
CA PHE A 327 -9.21 13.84 14.13
C PHE A 327 -7.86 14.13 13.47
N SER A 328 -7.82 14.75 12.29
CA SER A 328 -6.54 15.07 11.62
C SER A 328 -5.60 15.91 12.49
N LEU A 329 -6.17 16.79 13.31
CA LEU A 329 -5.44 17.59 14.30
C LEU A 329 -4.97 16.77 15.50
N LEU A 330 -5.80 15.89 16.08
CA LEU A 330 -5.51 15.24 17.37
C LEU A 330 -5.05 13.77 17.29
N ALA A 331 -5.06 13.14 16.11
CA ALA A 331 -4.76 11.73 15.92
C ALA A 331 -3.31 11.33 16.24
N GLY A 332 -3.15 10.08 16.66
CA GLY A 332 -1.86 9.38 16.73
C GLY A 332 -1.38 8.92 15.35
N GLN A 333 -2.28 8.52 14.46
CA GLN A 333 -1.97 8.24 13.05
C GLN A 333 -2.84 9.10 12.09
N PRO A 334 -2.38 10.32 11.72
CA PRO A 334 -3.17 11.26 10.90
C PRO A 334 -3.34 10.84 9.43
N LEU A 335 -2.69 9.75 9.00
CA LEU A 335 -2.93 9.15 7.69
C LEU A 335 -4.27 8.40 7.60
N LEU A 336 -4.94 8.14 8.73
CA LEU A 336 -6.26 7.50 8.77
C LEU A 336 -7.36 8.47 8.32
N ILE A 337 -8.17 8.05 7.34
CA ILE A 337 -9.32 8.82 6.86
C ILE A 337 -10.59 8.26 7.52
N ILE A 338 -11.23 9.08 8.35
CA ILE A 338 -12.51 8.77 8.98
C ILE A 338 -13.64 8.76 7.95
N GLY A 339 -14.64 7.89 8.18
CA GLY A 339 -15.97 8.06 7.62
C GLY A 339 -16.90 6.90 7.99
N PHE A 340 -18.08 6.87 7.39
CA PHE A 340 -19.06 5.81 7.64
C PHE A 340 -18.69 4.48 6.94
N SER A 341 -19.19 3.37 7.47
CA SER A 341 -18.89 2.00 7.02
C SER A 341 -20.15 1.14 6.87
N GLY A 342 -20.02 0.02 6.14
CA GLY A 342 -21.11 -0.94 5.93
C GLY A 342 -21.64 -1.58 7.22
N PRO A 343 -20.78 -2.07 8.13
CA PRO A 343 -21.21 -2.60 9.43
C PRO A 343 -21.93 -1.57 10.31
N LEU A 344 -21.53 -0.29 10.27
CA LEU A 344 -22.32 0.78 10.92
C LEU A 344 -23.71 0.92 10.28
N LEU A 345 -23.83 0.96 8.95
CA LEU A 345 -25.15 1.02 8.27
C LEU A 345 -26.08 -0.12 8.72
N VAL A 346 -25.55 -1.35 8.82
CA VAL A 346 -26.33 -2.53 9.26
C VAL A 346 -26.76 -2.41 10.72
N PHE A 347 -25.91 -1.85 11.60
CA PHE A 347 -26.32 -1.55 12.97
C PHE A 347 -27.45 -0.50 13.02
N GLU A 348 -27.32 0.60 12.28
CA GLU A 348 -28.32 1.68 12.27
C GLU A 348 -29.69 1.18 11.79
N GLU A 349 -29.73 0.38 10.71
CA GLU A 349 -30.97 -0.24 10.23
C GLU A 349 -31.59 -1.18 11.27
N ALA A 350 -30.78 -2.00 11.94
CA ALA A 350 -31.25 -2.92 12.97
C ALA A 350 -31.78 -2.18 14.21
N PHE A 351 -31.07 -1.14 14.66
CA PHE A 351 -31.48 -0.32 15.80
C PHE A 351 -32.70 0.54 15.50
N TYR A 352 -32.81 1.09 14.28
CA TYR A 352 -33.99 1.82 13.83
C TYR A 352 -35.23 0.92 13.81
N LYS A 353 -35.14 -0.27 13.19
CA LYS A 353 -36.24 -1.27 13.17
C LYS A 353 -36.62 -1.77 14.56
N PHE A 354 -35.65 -1.93 15.46
CA PHE A 354 -35.91 -2.23 16.87
C PHE A 354 -36.71 -1.10 17.55
N CYS A 355 -36.27 0.15 17.39
CA CYS A 355 -36.97 1.31 17.94
C CYS A 355 -38.38 1.48 17.37
N GLN A 356 -38.60 1.26 16.07
CA GLN A 356 -39.95 1.20 15.49
C GLN A 356 -40.81 0.11 16.13
N ALA A 357 -40.31 -1.14 16.20
CA ALA A 357 -41.08 -2.28 16.71
C ALA A 357 -41.51 -2.14 18.18
N TYR A 358 -40.71 -1.47 19.01
CA TYR A 358 -41.01 -1.21 20.42
C TYR A 358 -41.56 0.21 20.70
N ASN A 359 -41.77 1.03 19.66
CA ASN A 359 -42.20 2.44 19.77
C ASN A 359 -41.29 3.32 20.66
N PHE A 360 -39.97 3.21 20.51
CA PHE A 360 -38.99 4.06 21.18
C PHE A 360 -38.48 5.18 20.27
N GLU A 361 -38.19 6.36 20.84
CA GLU A 361 -37.56 7.46 20.10
C GLU A 361 -36.09 7.11 19.76
N TYR A 362 -35.89 6.62 18.53
CA TYR A 362 -34.60 6.18 17.97
C TYR A 362 -33.47 7.16 18.25
N LEU A 363 -33.69 8.45 18.02
CA LEU A 363 -32.69 9.50 18.17
C LEU A 363 -32.18 9.61 19.62
N THR A 364 -33.08 9.66 20.60
CA THR A 364 -32.72 9.64 22.03
C THR A 364 -32.06 8.32 22.44
N GLY A 365 -32.47 7.20 21.83
CA GLY A 365 -31.79 5.91 21.97
C GLY A 365 -30.31 5.95 21.56
N ARG A 366 -29.98 6.64 20.45
CA ARG A 366 -28.59 6.86 20.02
C ARG A 366 -27.78 7.67 21.04
N VAL A 367 -28.40 8.67 21.67
CA VAL A 367 -27.75 9.54 22.67
C VAL A 367 -27.29 8.73 23.88
N TRP A 368 -28.14 7.84 24.39
CA TRP A 368 -27.75 6.94 25.49
C TRP A 368 -26.69 5.91 25.08
N ILE A 369 -26.76 5.39 23.86
CA ILE A 369 -25.66 4.58 23.28
C ILE A 369 -24.34 5.37 23.28
N GLY A 370 -24.36 6.64 22.88
CA GLY A 370 -23.20 7.55 22.94
C GLY A 370 -22.61 7.69 24.34
N PHE A 371 -23.43 7.95 25.36
CA PHE A 371 -22.96 8.04 26.74
C PHE A 371 -22.29 6.74 27.23
N TRP A 372 -22.84 5.57 26.90
CA TRP A 372 -22.21 4.28 27.22
C TRP A 372 -20.93 4.03 26.42
N LEU A 373 -20.84 4.45 25.15
CA LEU A 373 -19.62 4.34 24.34
C LEU A 373 -18.43 5.06 24.99
N ILE A 374 -18.64 6.24 25.58
CA ILE A 374 -17.60 7.00 26.32
C ILE A 374 -17.10 6.21 27.52
N ILE A 375 -18.02 5.63 28.31
CA ILE A 375 -17.66 4.83 29.49
C ILE A 375 -16.87 3.57 29.07
N ILE A 376 -17.32 2.89 28.02
CA ILE A 376 -16.68 1.66 27.52
C ILE A 376 -15.28 1.95 26.99
N VAL A 377 -15.08 2.99 26.16
CA VAL A 377 -13.74 3.30 25.64
C VAL A 377 -12.77 3.74 26.74
N LEU A 378 -13.22 4.51 27.73
CA LEU A 378 -12.36 4.89 28.86
C LEU A 378 -11.88 3.66 29.64
N VAL A 379 -12.75 2.68 29.90
CA VAL A 379 -12.38 1.41 30.55
C VAL A 379 -11.41 0.59 29.70
N ILE A 380 -11.68 0.46 28.39
CA ILE A 380 -10.85 -0.36 27.48
C ILE A 380 -9.48 0.29 27.22
N VAL A 381 -9.41 1.61 27.10
CA VAL A 381 -8.13 2.35 26.96
C VAL A 381 -7.33 2.33 28.27
N ALA A 382 -7.99 2.46 29.43
CA ALA A 382 -7.35 2.28 30.73
C ALA A 382 -6.76 0.87 30.90
N ALA A 383 -7.43 -0.16 30.38
CA ALA A 383 -7.00 -1.55 30.45
C ALA A 383 -5.91 -1.96 29.43
N GLU A 384 -5.50 -1.05 28.53
CA GLU A 384 -4.60 -1.28 27.38
C GLU A 384 -5.18 -2.24 26.32
N GLY A 385 -6.45 -2.06 25.97
CA GLY A 385 -7.20 -2.93 25.06
C GLY A 385 -6.61 -3.08 23.65
N SER A 386 -5.79 -2.15 23.18
CA SER A 386 -5.11 -2.27 21.87
C SER A 386 -4.15 -3.48 21.81
N PHE A 387 -3.77 -4.08 22.95
CA PHE A 387 -3.06 -5.36 22.98
C PHE A 387 -3.83 -6.49 22.28
N LEU A 388 -5.17 -6.50 22.31
CA LEU A 388 -6.00 -7.55 21.69
C LEU A 388 -5.82 -7.61 20.16
N VAL A 389 -5.39 -6.52 19.54
CA VAL A 389 -5.21 -6.37 18.09
C VAL A 389 -4.13 -7.33 17.56
N ARG A 390 -3.13 -7.67 18.40
CA ARG A 390 -2.11 -8.69 18.11
C ARG A 390 -2.67 -10.09 17.84
N TYR A 391 -3.93 -10.36 18.21
CA TYR A 391 -4.58 -11.64 17.97
C TYR A 391 -5.42 -11.67 16.67
N ILE A 392 -5.58 -10.54 15.97
CA ILE A 392 -6.35 -10.45 14.73
C ILE A 392 -5.46 -10.82 13.53
N SER A 393 -5.32 -12.13 13.27
CA SER A 393 -4.56 -12.66 12.12
C SER A 393 -5.26 -12.43 10.78
N PRO A 394 -4.55 -12.52 9.63
CA PRO A 394 -5.13 -12.39 8.29
C PRO A 394 -6.39 -13.21 8.06
N PHE A 395 -6.47 -14.47 8.53
CA PHE A 395 -7.71 -15.28 8.54
C PHE A 395 -8.98 -14.50 8.93
N THR A 396 -8.92 -13.70 10.00
CA THR A 396 -10.05 -12.89 10.50
C THR A 396 -10.28 -11.65 9.62
N GLN A 397 -9.21 -11.01 9.17
CA GLN A 397 -9.27 -9.80 8.34
C GLN A 397 -9.86 -10.11 6.95
N GLU A 398 -9.47 -11.24 6.36
CA GLU A 398 -10.01 -11.75 5.09
C GLU A 398 -11.48 -12.14 5.18
N ILE A 399 -11.89 -12.87 6.23
CA ILE A 399 -13.29 -13.22 6.48
C ILE A 399 -14.16 -11.95 6.58
N PHE A 400 -13.65 -10.92 7.27
CA PHE A 400 -14.34 -9.64 7.42
C PHE A 400 -14.43 -8.87 6.10
N ALA A 401 -13.32 -8.72 5.39
CA ALA A 401 -13.27 -7.99 4.13
C ALA A 401 -14.13 -8.65 3.04
N PHE A 402 -14.00 -9.98 2.85
CA PHE A 402 -14.80 -10.73 1.88
C PHE A 402 -16.30 -10.64 2.19
N LEU A 403 -16.69 -10.72 3.48
CA LEU A 403 -18.08 -10.59 3.89
C LEU A 403 -18.62 -9.18 3.61
N ILE A 404 -17.84 -8.12 3.84
CA ILE A 404 -18.24 -6.74 3.50
C ILE A 404 -18.44 -6.60 1.99
N SER A 405 -17.51 -7.11 1.17
CA SER A 405 -17.64 -7.14 -0.30
C SER A 405 -18.91 -7.85 -0.75
N LEU A 406 -19.19 -9.04 -0.19
CA LEU A 406 -20.40 -9.82 -0.46
C LEU A 406 -21.69 -9.08 -0.03
N ILE A 407 -21.68 -8.40 1.12
CA ILE A 407 -22.80 -7.57 1.60
C ILE A 407 -23.07 -6.42 0.62
N PHE A 408 -22.04 -5.71 0.14
CA PHE A 408 -22.24 -4.62 -0.83
C PHE A 408 -22.79 -5.11 -2.18
N ILE A 409 -22.25 -6.21 -2.73
CA ILE A 409 -22.75 -6.80 -3.97
C ILE A 409 -24.23 -7.18 -3.82
N TYR A 410 -24.58 -7.91 -2.75
CA TYR A 410 -25.95 -8.32 -2.47
C TYR A 410 -26.91 -7.14 -2.24
N GLU A 411 -26.56 -6.18 -1.38
CA GLU A 411 -27.43 -5.05 -1.05
C GLU A 411 -27.74 -4.22 -2.29
N THR A 412 -26.76 -4.06 -3.19
CA THR A 412 -26.94 -3.36 -4.47
C THR A 412 -27.99 -4.04 -5.34
N PHE A 413 -27.88 -5.35 -5.57
CA PHE A 413 -28.89 -6.10 -6.34
C PHE A 413 -30.24 -6.16 -5.61
N SER A 414 -30.25 -6.26 -4.27
CA SER A 414 -31.48 -6.23 -3.48
C SER A 414 -32.21 -4.89 -3.59
N LYS A 415 -31.50 -3.76 -3.67
CA LYS A 415 -32.10 -2.44 -3.90
C LYS A 415 -32.55 -2.23 -5.34
N LEU A 416 -31.79 -2.73 -6.33
CA LEU A 416 -32.27 -2.75 -7.72
C LEU A 416 -33.58 -3.56 -7.83
N ILE A 417 -33.67 -4.73 -7.20
CA ILE A 417 -34.90 -5.54 -7.15
C ILE A 417 -36.05 -4.79 -6.47
N LYS A 418 -35.78 -4.02 -5.40
CA LYS A 418 -36.77 -3.14 -4.76
C LYS A 418 -37.29 -2.06 -5.71
N VAL A 419 -36.43 -1.41 -6.50
CA VAL A 419 -36.86 -0.45 -7.54
C VAL A 419 -37.71 -1.13 -8.62
N PHE A 420 -37.42 -2.38 -8.99
CA PHE A 420 -38.27 -3.19 -9.89
C PHE A 420 -39.61 -3.63 -9.26
N GLN A 421 -39.75 -3.60 -7.93
CA GLN A 421 -41.00 -3.86 -7.21
C GLN A 421 -41.83 -2.58 -7.03
N GLU A 422 -41.18 -1.42 -6.84
CA GLU A 422 -41.81 -0.09 -6.75
C GLU A 422 -42.26 0.44 -8.13
N HIS A 423 -41.54 0.06 -9.19
CA HIS A 423 -41.78 0.44 -10.59
C HIS A 423 -41.86 -0.81 -11.49
N PRO A 424 -42.88 -1.67 -11.33
CA PRO A 424 -43.01 -2.93 -12.07
C PRO A 424 -43.21 -2.70 -13.57
N LEU A 425 -42.66 -3.60 -14.39
CA LEU A 425 -42.81 -3.56 -15.84
C LEU A 425 -44.19 -4.06 -16.28
N MET A 426 -45.11 -3.13 -16.54
CA MET A 426 -46.48 -3.40 -16.95
C MET A 426 -46.69 -3.14 -18.46
N ALA A 427 -47.49 -3.96 -19.12
CA ALA A 427 -47.82 -3.79 -20.55
C ALA A 427 -48.79 -2.62 -20.81
N VAL A 428 -49.59 -2.27 -19.79
CA VAL A 428 -50.42 -1.07 -19.74
C VAL A 428 -50.22 -0.48 -18.34
N TYR A 429 -49.81 0.77 -18.26
CA TYR A 429 -49.73 1.51 -17.00
C TYR A 429 -51.08 2.17 -16.72
N PRO A 430 -51.52 2.26 -15.45
CA PRO A 430 -52.71 3.01 -15.10
C PRO A 430 -52.47 4.49 -15.39
N THR A 431 -53.18 5.05 -16.36
CA THR A 431 -53.31 6.50 -16.51
C THR A 431 -54.30 7.03 -15.48
N ASP A 432 -53.95 8.11 -14.79
CA ASP A 432 -54.80 8.79 -13.81
C ASP A 432 -55.97 9.52 -14.51
N ALA A 433 -56.94 8.73 -14.96
CA ALA A 433 -58.04 9.14 -15.82
C ALA A 433 -59.42 9.01 -15.12
N SER A 434 -59.48 9.04 -13.79
CA SER A 434 -60.75 8.97 -13.05
C SER A 434 -60.82 9.64 -11.66
N THR A 435 -60.04 10.69 -11.40
CA THR A 435 -60.33 11.65 -10.30
C THR A 435 -59.94 13.09 -10.67
N THR A 436 -60.90 13.82 -11.23
CA THR A 436 -61.04 15.24 -10.89
C THR A 436 -61.47 15.37 -9.42
N ASP A 437 -61.27 16.55 -8.83
CA ASP A 437 -61.63 16.92 -7.44
C ASP A 437 -60.81 16.26 -6.31
N THR A 438 -59.56 16.72 -6.13
CA THR A 438 -59.26 17.61 -4.99
C THR A 438 -57.89 18.30 -5.09
N LEU A 439 -57.83 19.57 -4.67
CA LEU A 439 -56.59 20.32 -4.47
C LEU A 439 -55.97 19.92 -3.12
N GLN A 440 -55.07 18.93 -3.11
CA GLN A 440 -54.21 18.63 -1.96
C GLN A 440 -52.78 18.30 -2.38
N ASN A 441 -51.82 18.86 -1.65
CA ASN A 441 -50.41 18.52 -1.78
C ASN A 441 -50.20 17.08 -1.32
N PHE A 442 -49.66 16.21 -2.18
CA PHE A 442 -49.20 14.89 -1.79
C PHE A 442 -47.72 14.73 -2.13
N GLU A 443 -46.86 14.96 -1.14
CA GLU A 443 -45.49 14.44 -1.10
C GLU A 443 -45.50 12.92 -0.82
N GLY A 444 -46.29 12.19 -1.60
CA GLY A 444 -46.39 10.74 -1.56
C GLY A 444 -45.25 10.09 -2.36
N PRO A 445 -44.76 8.90 -1.95
CA PRO A 445 -43.83 8.14 -2.77
C PRO A 445 -44.47 7.77 -4.12
N VAL A 446 -43.78 8.11 -5.21
CA VAL A 446 -44.28 7.96 -6.58
C VAL A 446 -44.02 6.54 -7.09
N PHE A 447 -45.04 5.69 -7.05
CA PHE A 447 -44.96 4.30 -7.53
C PHE A 447 -45.35 4.14 -9.01
N ASN A 448 -45.14 2.94 -9.57
CA ASN A 448 -45.68 2.49 -10.86
C ASN A 448 -45.29 3.35 -12.09
N GLN A 449 -44.23 4.16 -12.01
CA GLN A 449 -43.76 4.92 -13.18
C GLN A 449 -43.22 4.02 -14.31
N PRO A 450 -43.54 4.30 -15.58
CA PRO A 450 -43.07 3.52 -16.72
C PRO A 450 -41.57 3.69 -16.94
N ASN A 451 -40.91 2.61 -17.40
CA ASN A 451 -39.49 2.54 -17.77
C ASN A 451 -38.44 2.87 -16.68
N THR A 452 -38.82 3.48 -15.55
CA THR A 452 -37.93 3.83 -14.42
C THR A 452 -37.02 2.68 -13.98
N ALA A 453 -37.55 1.46 -13.87
CA ALA A 453 -36.77 0.29 -13.47
C ALA A 453 -35.69 -0.11 -14.51
N LEU A 454 -36.02 -0.05 -15.81
CA LEU A 454 -35.06 -0.34 -16.90
C LEU A 454 -33.99 0.75 -16.99
N LEU A 455 -34.37 2.03 -16.88
CA LEU A 455 -33.40 3.13 -16.85
C LEU A 455 -32.48 3.03 -15.62
N SER A 456 -33.02 2.64 -14.47
CA SER A 456 -32.23 2.41 -13.24
C SER A 456 -31.23 1.26 -13.40
N LEU A 457 -31.62 0.15 -14.06
CA LEU A 457 -30.70 -0.94 -14.43
C LEU A 457 -29.58 -0.44 -15.35
N VAL A 458 -29.92 0.33 -16.39
CA VAL A 458 -28.96 0.87 -17.37
C VAL A 458 -27.99 1.85 -16.71
N LEU A 459 -28.47 2.77 -15.85
CA LEU A 459 -27.62 3.70 -15.11
C LEU A 459 -26.70 2.97 -14.13
N MET A 460 -27.21 2.00 -13.36
CA MET A 460 -26.42 1.19 -12.43
C MET A 460 -25.30 0.42 -13.16
N MET A 461 -25.64 -0.36 -14.18
CA MET A 461 -24.68 -1.18 -14.91
C MET A 461 -23.71 -0.32 -15.74
N GLY A 462 -24.20 0.76 -16.35
CA GLY A 462 -23.38 1.74 -17.08
C GLY A 462 -22.33 2.38 -16.18
N THR A 463 -22.73 2.90 -15.01
CA THR A 463 -21.79 3.49 -14.03
C THR A 463 -20.74 2.48 -13.60
N PHE A 464 -21.15 1.23 -13.30
CA PHE A 464 -20.24 0.14 -12.94
C PHE A 464 -19.23 -0.17 -14.05
N PHE A 465 -19.69 -0.33 -15.29
CA PHE A 465 -18.82 -0.67 -16.42
C PHE A 465 -17.84 0.46 -16.76
N VAL A 466 -18.26 1.73 -16.70
CA VAL A 466 -17.35 2.87 -16.92
C VAL A 466 -16.30 2.93 -15.82
N ALA A 467 -16.69 2.76 -14.55
CA ALA A 467 -15.74 2.79 -13.42
C ALA A 467 -14.72 1.64 -13.50
N PHE A 468 -15.19 0.42 -13.81
CA PHE A 468 -14.34 -0.76 -13.96
C PHE A 468 -13.42 -0.64 -15.20
N PHE A 469 -13.92 -0.10 -16.31
CA PHE A 469 -13.12 0.18 -17.49
C PHE A 469 -12.02 1.21 -17.18
N LEU A 470 -12.33 2.29 -16.46
CA LEU A 470 -11.35 3.32 -16.11
C LEU A 470 -10.28 2.80 -15.13
N ARG A 471 -10.63 1.93 -14.15
CA ARG A 471 -9.63 1.21 -13.33
C ARG A 471 -8.70 0.37 -14.22
N LYS A 472 -9.24 -0.41 -15.16
CA LYS A 472 -8.42 -1.22 -16.09
C LYS A 472 -7.60 -0.35 -17.05
N PHE A 473 -8.13 0.80 -17.45
CA PHE A 473 -7.46 1.76 -18.34
C PHE A 473 -6.18 2.32 -17.68
N ARG A 474 -6.16 2.49 -16.36
CA ARG A 474 -4.99 2.93 -15.57
C ARG A 474 -3.73 2.08 -15.81
N ASN A 475 -3.88 0.82 -16.21
CA ASN A 475 -2.79 -0.13 -16.49
C ASN A 475 -2.65 -0.45 -18.00
N SER A 476 -3.38 0.23 -18.89
CA SER A 476 -3.43 -0.07 -20.32
C SER A 476 -2.22 0.44 -21.13
N ARG A 477 -2.09 -0.02 -22.37
CA ARG A 477 -1.04 0.43 -23.32
C ARG A 477 -1.39 1.75 -24.03
N PHE A 478 -2.62 2.24 -23.89
CA PHE A 478 -3.10 3.46 -24.54
C PHE A 478 -2.87 4.71 -23.67
N LEU A 479 -2.54 5.82 -24.34
CA LEU A 479 -2.12 7.12 -23.78
C LEU A 479 -0.81 7.09 -22.97
N GLY A 480 -0.15 8.25 -22.90
CA GLY A 480 1.07 8.42 -22.10
C GLY A 480 0.80 8.28 -20.59
N GLY A 481 1.70 7.61 -19.87
CA GLY A 481 1.48 7.13 -18.51
C GLY A 481 1.01 8.19 -17.48
N LYS A 482 1.40 9.46 -17.62
CA LYS A 482 0.87 10.55 -16.76
C LYS A 482 -0.65 10.72 -16.91
N ALA A 483 -1.13 10.87 -18.15
CA ALA A 483 -2.55 11.04 -18.43
C ALA A 483 -3.34 9.76 -18.10
N ARG A 484 -2.77 8.59 -18.40
CA ARG A 484 -3.38 7.30 -18.14
C ARG A 484 -3.62 7.03 -16.64
N ARG A 485 -2.67 7.43 -15.77
CA ARG A 485 -2.83 7.36 -14.31
C ARG A 485 -3.94 8.30 -13.83
N ILE A 486 -3.85 9.59 -14.18
CA ILE A 486 -4.88 10.61 -13.88
C ILE A 486 -6.29 10.11 -14.26
N ILE A 487 -6.48 9.62 -15.48
CA ILE A 487 -7.79 9.13 -15.97
C ILE A 487 -8.30 7.93 -15.16
N GLY A 488 -7.42 7.03 -14.73
CA GLY A 488 -7.78 5.90 -13.87
C GLY A 488 -8.12 6.30 -12.45
N ASP A 489 -7.33 7.21 -11.86
CA ASP A 489 -7.48 7.68 -10.48
C ASP A 489 -8.75 8.56 -10.31
N PHE A 490 -9.10 9.36 -11.33
CA PHE A 490 -10.39 10.06 -11.41
C PHE A 490 -11.55 9.18 -11.94
N GLY A 491 -11.36 7.87 -12.08
CA GLY A 491 -12.32 6.96 -12.71
C GLY A 491 -13.71 6.96 -12.06
N ILE A 492 -13.80 7.03 -10.72
CA ILE A 492 -15.09 7.07 -10.00
C ILE A 492 -15.85 8.39 -10.28
N PRO A 493 -15.28 9.60 -10.02
CA PRO A 493 -15.93 10.86 -10.40
C PRO A 493 -16.35 10.96 -11.86
N ILE A 494 -15.52 10.52 -12.80
CA ILE A 494 -15.84 10.55 -14.22
C ILE A 494 -17.05 9.67 -14.52
N SER A 495 -17.12 8.47 -13.92
CA SER A 495 -18.24 7.53 -14.11
C SER A 495 -19.56 8.08 -13.56
N ILE A 496 -19.52 8.76 -12.41
CA ILE A 496 -20.68 9.46 -11.84
C ILE A 496 -21.10 10.60 -12.78
N LEU A 497 -20.18 11.46 -13.19
CA LEU A 497 -20.47 12.62 -14.04
C LEU A 497 -21.08 12.21 -15.39
N VAL A 498 -20.52 11.20 -16.07
CA VAL A 498 -21.07 10.68 -17.33
C VAL A 498 -22.48 10.12 -17.12
N SER A 499 -22.71 9.36 -16.06
CA SER A 499 -24.00 8.70 -15.84
C SER A 499 -25.10 9.69 -15.38
N VAL A 500 -24.73 10.74 -14.64
CA VAL A 500 -25.62 11.87 -14.33
C VAL A 500 -25.93 12.69 -15.58
N LEU A 501 -24.99 12.86 -16.51
CA LEU A 501 -25.24 13.53 -17.79
C LEU A 501 -26.15 12.71 -18.70
N VAL A 502 -26.05 11.38 -18.69
CA VAL A 502 -27.00 10.48 -19.38
C VAL A 502 -28.40 10.59 -18.80
N ASP A 503 -28.55 10.56 -17.47
CA ASP A 503 -29.85 10.77 -16.80
C ASP A 503 -30.45 12.15 -17.11
N TYR A 504 -29.64 13.22 -17.02
CA TYR A 504 -30.06 14.59 -17.36
C TYR A 504 -30.47 14.74 -18.85
N SER A 505 -29.95 13.89 -19.74
CA SER A 505 -30.32 13.87 -21.16
C SER A 505 -31.62 13.10 -21.44
N ILE A 506 -32.18 12.39 -20.46
CA ILE A 506 -33.40 11.58 -20.60
C ILE A 506 -34.50 12.23 -19.74
N THR A 507 -35.14 13.27 -20.29
CA THR A 507 -36.22 14.02 -19.63
C THR A 507 -37.50 13.21 -19.42
N ASP A 508 -37.70 12.15 -20.21
CA ASP A 508 -39.00 11.53 -20.43
C ASP A 508 -39.26 10.33 -19.52
N THR A 509 -38.44 10.12 -18.48
CA THR A 509 -38.56 8.99 -17.54
C THR A 509 -38.12 9.40 -16.14
N TYR A 510 -38.97 9.14 -15.15
CA TYR A 510 -38.64 9.40 -13.75
C TYR A 510 -37.49 8.51 -13.27
N THR A 511 -36.54 9.08 -12.52
CA THR A 511 -35.53 8.34 -11.76
C THR A 511 -35.53 8.79 -10.30
N GLN A 512 -35.27 7.86 -9.38
CA GLN A 512 -35.18 8.16 -7.95
C GLN A 512 -33.87 8.92 -7.68
N LYS A 513 -33.96 10.17 -7.23
CA LYS A 513 -32.81 11.08 -7.00
C LYS A 513 -32.53 11.32 -5.52
N LEU A 514 -31.33 11.81 -5.23
CA LEU A 514 -30.86 12.04 -3.87
C LEU A 514 -31.64 13.17 -3.17
N ASN A 515 -32.40 12.84 -2.13
CA ASN A 515 -33.09 13.85 -1.32
C ASN A 515 -32.09 14.57 -0.40
N VAL A 516 -31.94 15.89 -0.60
CA VAL A 516 -31.08 16.78 0.17
C VAL A 516 -31.78 18.13 0.34
N PRO A 517 -31.85 18.73 1.54
CA PRO A 517 -32.46 20.05 1.75
C PRO A 517 -31.61 21.18 1.15
N SER A 518 -32.22 22.28 0.74
CA SER A 518 -31.51 23.45 0.22
C SER A 518 -30.88 24.27 1.35
N GLY A 519 -29.56 24.15 1.51
CA GLY A 519 -28.78 24.86 2.53
C GLY A 519 -28.44 24.01 3.75
N PHE A 520 -27.93 24.65 4.81
CA PHE A 520 -27.49 23.97 6.02
C PHE A 520 -28.68 23.52 6.90
N SER A 521 -29.23 22.34 6.61
CA SER A 521 -30.32 21.75 7.38
C SER A 521 -30.23 20.21 7.44
N VAL A 522 -30.97 19.63 8.39
CA VAL A 522 -31.13 18.17 8.54
C VAL A 522 -31.98 17.58 7.41
N THR A 523 -31.82 16.29 7.11
CA THR A 523 -32.46 15.62 5.95
C THR A 523 -34.01 15.67 5.98
N SER A 524 -34.63 15.88 7.14
CA SER A 524 -36.07 16.14 7.27
C SER A 524 -36.34 17.18 8.37
N PRO A 525 -36.36 18.49 8.04
CA PRO A 525 -36.49 19.57 9.02
C PRO A 525 -37.79 19.54 9.82
N GLU A 526 -38.87 19.04 9.22
CA GLU A 526 -40.16 18.86 9.90
C GLU A 526 -40.15 17.74 10.94
N LYS A 527 -39.24 16.76 10.80
CA LYS A 527 -39.19 15.59 11.67
C LYS A 527 -38.36 15.84 12.94
N ARG A 528 -37.33 16.70 12.90
CA ARG A 528 -36.41 16.95 14.02
C ARG A 528 -35.59 18.24 13.88
N GLY A 529 -35.00 18.70 14.98
CA GLY A 529 -33.91 19.68 14.98
C GLY A 529 -32.51 19.04 14.89
N TRP A 530 -31.48 19.88 14.96
CA TRP A 530 -30.07 19.45 15.08
C TRP A 530 -29.75 18.85 16.46
N LEU A 531 -30.09 19.54 17.54
CA LEU A 531 -29.92 19.05 18.91
C LEU A 531 -31.05 18.08 19.27
N ILE A 532 -30.73 16.98 19.96
CA ILE A 532 -31.70 15.96 20.41
C ILE A 532 -31.78 15.94 21.93
N SER A 533 -32.99 15.88 22.49
CA SER A 533 -33.20 15.69 23.92
C SER A 533 -32.77 14.28 24.39
N PRO A 534 -31.92 14.16 25.44
CA PRO A 534 -31.60 12.87 26.06
C PRO A 534 -32.79 12.27 26.84
N PHE A 535 -33.88 13.02 27.05
CA PHE A 535 -35.09 12.52 27.72
C PHE A 535 -36.26 12.25 26.74
N GLY A 536 -36.05 12.48 25.44
CA GLY A 536 -37.07 12.44 24.41
C GLY A 536 -37.56 13.84 24.04
N ASP A 537 -37.95 14.01 22.78
CA ASP A 537 -38.56 15.24 22.24
C ASP A 537 -40.07 15.04 22.02
N LYS A 538 -40.47 13.83 21.57
CA LYS A 538 -41.88 13.52 21.25
C LYS A 538 -42.52 12.55 22.24
N GLN A 539 -41.74 11.68 22.87
CA GLN A 539 -42.21 10.76 23.92
C GLN A 539 -41.13 10.60 25.00
N PRO A 540 -41.50 10.51 26.30
CA PRO A 540 -40.54 10.34 27.37
C PRO A 540 -39.79 9.01 27.25
N PHE A 541 -38.47 9.07 27.14
CA PHE A 541 -37.65 7.87 26.88
C PHE A 541 -37.64 6.92 28.10
N PRO A 542 -37.91 5.61 27.96
CA PRO A 542 -38.06 4.71 29.10
C PRO A 542 -36.79 4.58 29.96
N THR A 543 -36.91 4.80 31.26
CA THR A 543 -35.76 4.82 32.19
C THR A 543 -35.02 3.49 32.30
N TRP A 544 -35.69 2.36 32.07
CA TRP A 544 -35.03 1.05 31.99
C TRP A 544 -34.23 0.88 30.68
N MET A 545 -34.67 1.51 29.59
CA MET A 545 -33.99 1.45 28.28
C MET A 545 -32.69 2.26 28.30
N ILE A 546 -32.59 3.31 29.14
CA ILE A 546 -31.33 4.00 29.46
C ILE A 546 -30.27 3.00 29.93
N GLY A 547 -30.61 2.13 30.89
CA GLY A 547 -29.73 1.06 31.35
C GLY A 547 -29.48 -0.01 30.29
N ALA A 548 -30.53 -0.49 29.60
CA ALA A 548 -30.41 -1.53 28.59
C ALA A 548 -29.57 -1.12 27.36
N SER A 549 -29.48 0.18 27.06
CA SER A 549 -28.69 0.71 25.93
C SER A 549 -27.18 0.44 26.03
N ILE A 550 -26.67 -0.02 27.17
CA ILE A 550 -25.30 -0.55 27.30
C ILE A 550 -25.03 -1.73 26.35
N VAL A 551 -26.06 -2.54 26.02
CA VAL A 551 -25.91 -3.70 25.12
C VAL A 551 -25.65 -3.28 23.67
N PRO A 552 -26.48 -2.43 23.02
CA PRO A 552 -26.13 -1.88 21.71
C PRO A 552 -24.89 -0.97 21.75
N ALA A 553 -24.57 -0.30 22.87
CA ALA A 553 -23.32 0.44 22.99
C ALA A 553 -22.07 -0.46 22.96
N LEU A 554 -22.08 -1.59 23.68
CA LEU A 554 -21.01 -2.59 23.59
C LEU A 554 -20.89 -3.15 22.16
N LEU A 555 -22.02 -3.32 21.46
CA LEU A 555 -22.07 -3.79 20.09
C LEU A 555 -21.42 -2.80 19.10
N VAL A 556 -21.79 -1.52 19.19
CA VAL A 556 -21.19 -0.45 18.38
C VAL A 556 -19.71 -0.25 18.74
N PHE A 557 -19.36 -0.35 20.03
CA PHE A 557 -17.96 -0.29 20.46
C PHE A 557 -17.12 -1.39 19.80
N ILE A 558 -17.62 -2.64 19.78
CA ILE A 558 -16.93 -3.76 19.12
C ILE A 558 -16.72 -3.49 17.63
N LEU A 559 -17.72 -2.95 16.92
CA LEU A 559 -17.59 -2.60 15.51
C LEU A 559 -16.54 -1.50 15.28
N ILE A 560 -16.64 -0.39 16.03
CA ILE A 560 -15.70 0.73 15.91
C ILE A 560 -14.27 0.29 16.28
N PHE A 561 -14.11 -0.51 17.33
CA PHE A 561 -12.83 -1.07 17.75
C PHE A 561 -12.21 -1.96 16.65
N MET A 562 -12.97 -2.92 16.11
CA MET A 562 -12.45 -3.84 15.10
C MET A 562 -12.07 -3.11 13.80
N GLU A 563 -12.94 -2.25 13.26
CA GLU A 563 -12.64 -1.50 12.02
C GLU A 563 -11.45 -0.54 12.20
N THR A 564 -11.41 0.19 13.32
CA THR A 564 -10.34 1.15 13.59
C THR A 564 -9.01 0.45 13.76
N GLN A 565 -8.94 -0.58 14.61
CA GLN A 565 -7.68 -1.25 14.93
C GLN A 565 -7.12 -2.08 13.75
N ILE A 566 -7.98 -2.75 12.97
CA ILE A 566 -7.55 -3.42 11.73
C ILE A 566 -7.00 -2.39 10.74
N THR A 567 -7.67 -1.24 10.59
CA THR A 567 -7.19 -0.17 9.69
C THR A 567 -5.86 0.41 10.16
N SER A 568 -5.70 0.71 11.45
CA SER A 568 -4.44 1.21 12.01
C SER A 568 -3.30 0.20 11.83
N LEU A 569 -3.56 -1.10 11.91
CA LEU A 569 -2.57 -2.16 11.67
C LEU A 569 -2.18 -2.23 10.18
N ILE A 570 -3.14 -2.25 9.25
CA ILE A 570 -2.88 -2.30 7.80
C ILE A 570 -2.13 -1.03 7.31
N VAL A 571 -2.44 0.13 7.89
CA VAL A 571 -1.76 1.40 7.64
C VAL A 571 -0.36 1.44 8.28
N SER A 572 -0.16 0.81 9.45
CA SER A 572 1.12 0.80 10.17
C SER A 572 1.99 -0.44 9.91
N LYS A 573 1.76 -1.16 8.80
CA LYS A 573 2.59 -2.30 8.37
C LYS A 573 4.05 -1.90 8.21
N LYS A 574 4.98 -2.68 8.78
CA LYS A 574 6.44 -2.44 8.74
C LYS A 574 6.99 -2.32 7.32
N GLU A 575 6.39 -3.05 6.38
CA GLU A 575 6.59 -2.93 4.92
C GLU A 575 6.61 -1.48 4.39
N ARG A 576 5.76 -0.61 4.97
CA ARG A 576 5.56 0.77 4.51
C ARG A 576 6.63 1.75 5.00
N ARG A 577 7.56 1.32 5.85
CA ARG A 577 8.68 2.14 6.38
C ARG A 577 8.24 3.48 6.98
N LEU A 578 7.18 3.48 7.78
CA LEU A 578 6.76 4.65 8.56
C LEU A 578 7.76 4.91 9.69
N VAL A 579 8.07 6.19 9.97
CA VAL A 579 9.19 6.59 10.84
C VAL A 579 8.68 7.25 12.13
N LYS A 580 7.67 8.13 12.04
CA LYS A 580 7.18 8.95 13.16
C LYS A 580 6.27 8.19 14.14
N GLY A 581 5.89 6.96 13.79
CA GLY A 581 5.10 6.04 14.60
C GLY A 581 3.60 6.38 14.69
N SER A 582 2.76 5.34 14.83
CA SER A 582 1.31 5.44 15.04
C SER A 582 0.93 5.39 16.54
N GLY A 583 -0.34 5.68 16.88
CA GLY A 583 -0.84 5.70 18.27
C GLY A 583 -2.19 5.01 18.46
N PHE A 584 -2.17 3.69 18.62
CA PHE A 584 -3.35 2.82 18.58
C PHE A 584 -4.38 3.04 19.71
N HIS A 585 -3.97 3.53 20.89
CA HIS A 585 -4.87 3.88 21.99
C HIS A 585 -5.43 5.29 21.81
N LEU A 586 -4.61 6.22 21.33
CA LEU A 586 -5.00 7.61 21.08
C LEU A 586 -6.07 7.69 19.97
N ASP A 587 -5.84 7.00 18.85
CA ASP A 587 -6.79 6.97 17.73
C ASP A 587 -8.14 6.35 18.14
N LEU A 588 -8.11 5.27 18.94
CA LEU A 588 -9.32 4.61 19.46
C LEU A 588 -10.12 5.52 20.40
N LEU A 589 -9.44 6.15 21.36
CA LEU A 589 -10.09 7.07 22.30
C LEU A 589 -10.75 8.23 21.55
N LEU A 590 -10.02 8.82 20.61
CA LEU A 590 -10.46 9.97 19.83
C LEU A 590 -11.66 9.62 18.93
N ILE A 591 -11.60 8.53 18.17
CA ILE A 591 -12.69 8.11 17.28
C ILE A 591 -13.96 7.78 18.06
N VAL A 592 -13.86 7.02 19.16
CA VAL A 592 -15.06 6.64 19.93
C VAL A 592 -15.65 7.82 20.70
N VAL A 593 -14.83 8.70 21.30
CA VAL A 593 -15.35 9.88 22.03
C VAL A 593 -16.00 10.87 21.07
N LEU A 594 -15.39 11.16 19.91
CA LEU A 594 -16.01 12.03 18.91
C LEU A 594 -17.30 11.40 18.33
N GLY A 595 -17.25 10.11 17.98
CA GLY A 595 -18.42 9.36 17.50
C GLY A 595 -19.55 9.25 18.53
N ALA A 596 -19.24 9.27 19.83
CA ALA A 596 -20.22 9.29 20.91
C ALA A 596 -20.86 10.67 21.14
N ILE A 597 -20.17 11.75 20.77
CA ILE A 597 -20.71 13.11 20.80
C ILE A 597 -21.65 13.35 19.60
N CYS A 598 -21.41 12.72 18.44
CA CYS A 598 -22.26 12.82 17.24
C CYS A 598 -23.77 12.64 17.50
N PRO A 599 -24.24 11.59 18.22
CA PRO A 599 -25.65 11.43 18.58
C PRO A 599 -26.34 12.64 19.21
N LEU A 600 -25.64 13.48 19.99
CA LEU A 600 -26.23 14.69 20.61
C LEU A 600 -26.70 15.71 19.55
N PHE A 601 -25.99 15.74 18.41
CA PHE A 601 -26.26 16.60 17.24
C PHE A 601 -27.01 15.86 16.12
N GLY A 602 -27.50 14.64 16.39
CA GLY A 602 -28.17 13.80 15.40
C GLY A 602 -27.27 13.48 14.20
N LEU A 603 -25.98 13.29 14.45
CA LEU A 603 -24.97 12.91 13.47
C LEU A 603 -24.67 11.40 13.57
N PRO A 604 -24.26 10.75 12.47
CA PRO A 604 -23.68 9.41 12.52
C PRO A 604 -22.33 9.40 13.25
N TRP A 605 -22.10 8.39 14.08
CA TRP A 605 -20.75 7.94 14.46
C TRP A 605 -20.01 7.41 13.22
N LEU A 606 -18.68 7.42 13.25
CA LEU A 606 -17.81 7.08 12.13
C LEU A 606 -16.64 6.20 12.59
N THR A 607 -15.98 5.51 11.66
CA THR A 607 -14.77 4.69 11.92
C THR A 607 -13.60 5.13 11.05
N ALA A 608 -12.39 4.66 11.33
CA ALA A 608 -11.29 4.76 10.37
C ALA A 608 -11.58 3.84 9.18
N ALA A 609 -11.75 4.41 7.98
CA ALA A 609 -12.21 3.65 6.82
C ALA A 609 -11.02 3.01 6.08
N THR A 610 -10.97 1.68 6.06
CA THR A 610 -9.78 0.91 5.64
C THR A 610 -9.31 1.26 4.23
N VAL A 611 -10.18 1.13 3.22
CA VAL A 611 -9.82 1.38 1.82
C VAL A 611 -9.37 2.82 1.61
N ARG A 612 -10.09 3.81 2.16
CA ARG A 612 -9.75 5.25 2.05
C ARG A 612 -8.42 5.58 2.70
N SER A 613 -8.13 4.99 3.86
CA SER A 613 -6.86 5.19 4.57
C SER A 613 -5.70 4.55 3.81
N VAL A 614 -5.89 3.35 3.25
CA VAL A 614 -4.87 2.68 2.42
C VAL A 614 -4.61 3.46 1.12
N THR A 615 -5.63 3.93 0.40
CA THR A 615 -5.42 4.74 -0.81
C THR A 615 -4.76 6.08 -0.50
N HIS A 616 -5.08 6.70 0.64
CA HIS A 616 -4.44 7.93 1.11
C HIS A 616 -2.95 7.73 1.38
N VAL A 617 -2.58 6.70 2.13
CA VAL A 617 -1.17 6.33 2.37
C VAL A 617 -0.47 6.03 1.04
N ASN A 618 -1.09 5.25 0.14
CA ASN A 618 -0.50 4.88 -1.14
C ASN A 618 -0.26 6.10 -2.06
N ALA A 619 -1.11 7.13 -2.02
CA ALA A 619 -0.90 8.37 -2.76
C ALA A 619 0.27 9.22 -2.21
N LEU A 620 0.63 9.02 -0.94
CA LEU A 620 1.73 9.67 -0.23
C LEU A 620 3.03 8.85 -0.22
N THR A 621 3.00 7.61 -0.71
CA THR A 621 4.18 6.75 -0.87
C THR A 621 5.07 7.27 -2.01
N VAL A 622 6.38 7.28 -1.77
CA VAL A 622 7.40 7.53 -2.80
C VAL A 622 8.07 6.21 -3.16
N MET A 623 7.92 5.79 -4.42
CA MET A 623 8.55 4.58 -4.96
C MET A 623 9.92 4.93 -5.57
N SER A 624 10.93 4.09 -5.30
CA SER A 624 12.26 4.25 -5.89
C SER A 624 12.21 4.17 -7.41
N LYS A 625 12.93 5.09 -8.07
CA LYS A 625 13.05 5.18 -9.54
C LYS A 625 14.33 4.55 -10.08
N ALA A 626 15.13 3.91 -9.22
CA ALA A 626 16.54 3.59 -9.50
C ALA A 626 16.92 2.10 -9.33
N THR A 627 15.92 1.21 -9.37
CA THR A 627 16.14 -0.25 -9.43
C THR A 627 16.89 -0.69 -10.69
N ALA A 628 17.57 -1.84 -10.62
CA ALA A 628 18.13 -2.49 -11.82
C ALA A 628 17.00 -3.04 -12.71
N PRO A 629 17.21 -3.18 -14.03
CA PRO A 629 16.22 -3.80 -14.92
C PRO A 629 15.93 -5.24 -14.46
N GLY A 630 14.69 -5.48 -14.02
CA GLY A 630 14.23 -6.76 -13.45
C GLY A 630 13.92 -6.73 -11.94
N GLU A 631 14.26 -5.67 -11.21
CA GLU A 631 13.92 -5.54 -9.79
C GLU A 631 12.59 -4.80 -9.57
N LYS A 632 11.72 -5.33 -8.69
CA LYS A 632 10.46 -4.66 -8.30
C LYS A 632 10.75 -3.31 -7.63
N PRO A 633 10.02 -2.23 -7.95
CA PRO A 633 10.24 -0.92 -7.35
C PRO A 633 9.95 -0.95 -5.84
N MET A 634 10.95 -0.65 -5.03
CA MET A 634 10.81 -0.61 -3.56
C MET A 634 10.23 0.72 -3.07
N ILE A 635 9.50 0.68 -1.95
CA ILE A 635 9.12 1.89 -1.19
C ILE A 635 10.40 2.55 -0.67
N GLN A 636 10.59 3.82 -1.01
CA GLN A 636 11.67 4.65 -0.46
C GLN A 636 11.23 5.24 0.88
N GLU A 637 10.11 5.97 0.87
CA GLU A 637 9.54 6.69 2.02
C GLU A 637 8.00 6.83 1.86
N VAL A 638 7.32 7.24 2.93
CA VAL A 638 5.91 7.66 2.91
C VAL A 638 5.81 9.02 3.59
N LYS A 639 5.11 9.98 2.95
CA LYS A 639 4.97 11.35 3.47
C LYS A 639 3.93 11.42 4.59
N GLU A 640 4.38 11.10 5.81
CA GLU A 640 3.63 11.26 7.05
C GLU A 640 3.39 12.75 7.35
N GLN A 641 2.16 13.22 7.26
CA GLN A 641 1.78 14.60 7.57
C GLN A 641 0.30 14.70 7.97
N ARG A 642 -0.14 15.88 8.44
CA ARG A 642 -1.52 16.13 8.92
C ARG A 642 -2.41 16.92 7.97
N LEU A 643 -1.82 17.70 7.08
CA LEU A 643 -2.54 18.70 6.29
C LEU A 643 -3.46 18.06 5.24
N THR A 644 -3.10 16.92 4.66
CA THR A 644 -3.91 16.30 3.61
C THR A 644 -5.26 15.80 4.13
N GLY A 645 -5.27 15.08 5.25
CA GLY A 645 -6.51 14.64 5.91
C GLY A 645 -7.39 15.82 6.35
N LEU A 646 -6.76 16.87 6.89
CA LEU A 646 -7.43 18.11 7.27
C LEU A 646 -8.08 18.81 6.06
N LEU A 647 -7.35 18.98 4.95
CA LEU A 647 -7.86 19.59 3.73
C LEU A 647 -8.97 18.74 3.08
N VAL A 648 -8.84 17.41 3.07
CA VAL A 648 -9.90 16.50 2.59
C VAL A 648 -11.18 16.67 3.41
N ALA A 649 -11.08 16.74 4.75
CA ALA A 649 -12.23 16.92 5.62
C ALA A 649 -12.89 18.30 5.42
N VAL A 650 -12.10 19.37 5.27
CA VAL A 650 -12.60 20.72 4.95
C VAL A 650 -13.28 20.73 3.56
N LEU A 651 -12.68 20.12 2.54
CA LEU A 651 -13.26 20.04 1.21
C LEU A 651 -14.58 19.26 1.18
N VAL A 652 -14.70 18.14 1.91
CA VAL A 652 -15.97 17.40 2.09
C VAL A 652 -17.02 18.27 2.77
N GLY A 653 -16.64 19.09 3.76
CA GLY A 653 -17.55 20.08 4.35
C GLY A 653 -18.02 21.13 3.34
N LEU A 654 -17.11 21.65 2.52
CA LEU A 654 -17.41 22.61 1.44
C LEU A 654 -18.31 22.00 0.35
N SER A 655 -18.35 20.68 0.18
CA SER A 655 -19.31 20.01 -0.73
C SER A 655 -20.78 20.29 -0.38
N MET A 656 -21.11 20.72 0.85
CA MET A 656 -22.47 21.17 1.19
C MET A 656 -22.92 22.37 0.33
N VAL A 657 -22.00 23.22 -0.13
CA VAL A 657 -22.32 24.35 -1.03
C VAL A 657 -22.75 23.84 -2.41
N MET A 658 -22.35 22.63 -2.79
CA MET A 658 -22.70 21.98 -4.07
C MET A 658 -24.00 21.17 -4.00
N THR A 659 -24.85 21.40 -3.00
CA THR A 659 -26.06 20.58 -2.75
C THR A 659 -27.01 20.50 -3.95
N ASP A 660 -27.18 21.58 -4.72
CA ASP A 660 -28.02 21.54 -5.93
C ASP A 660 -27.43 20.68 -7.07
N VAL A 661 -26.12 20.45 -7.07
CA VAL A 661 -25.48 19.45 -7.94
C VAL A 661 -25.68 18.03 -7.37
N LEU A 662 -25.61 17.85 -6.05
CA LEU A 662 -25.84 16.55 -5.39
C LEU A 662 -27.28 16.04 -5.61
N ARG A 663 -28.26 16.94 -5.64
CA ARG A 663 -29.68 16.65 -5.96
C ARG A 663 -29.91 16.09 -7.36
N LEU A 664 -29.02 16.35 -8.32
CA LEU A 664 -29.12 15.81 -9.67
C LEU A 664 -28.74 14.32 -9.75
N ILE A 665 -28.05 13.78 -8.73
CA ILE A 665 -27.50 12.43 -8.75
C ILE A 665 -28.62 11.38 -8.54
N PRO A 666 -28.85 10.45 -9.49
CA PRO A 666 -29.78 9.33 -9.29
C PRO A 666 -29.21 8.28 -8.34
N LEU A 667 -30.06 7.70 -7.51
CA LEU A 667 -29.69 6.59 -6.60
C LEU A 667 -29.16 5.37 -7.38
N ALA A 668 -29.64 5.14 -8.61
CA ALA A 668 -29.15 4.11 -9.52
C ALA A 668 -27.65 4.25 -9.87
N VAL A 669 -27.14 5.48 -10.03
CA VAL A 669 -25.71 5.74 -10.27
C VAL A 669 -24.89 5.36 -9.03
N LEU A 670 -25.41 5.69 -7.84
CA LEU A 670 -24.80 5.34 -6.55
C LEU A 670 -24.79 3.81 -6.32
N PHE A 671 -25.83 3.09 -6.77
CA PHE A 671 -25.85 1.62 -6.78
C PHE A 671 -24.76 1.06 -7.71
N GLY A 672 -24.53 1.65 -8.88
CA GLY A 672 -23.42 1.26 -9.77
C GLY A 672 -22.04 1.42 -9.12
N ILE A 673 -21.85 2.48 -8.32
CA ILE A 673 -20.62 2.68 -7.53
C ILE A 673 -20.52 1.69 -6.35
N PHE A 674 -21.63 1.32 -5.69
CA PHE A 674 -21.61 0.25 -4.69
C PHE A 674 -21.20 -1.11 -5.29
N LEU A 675 -21.72 -1.48 -6.46
CA LEU A 675 -21.29 -2.70 -7.15
C LEU A 675 -19.79 -2.64 -7.49
N TYR A 676 -19.31 -1.50 -7.97
CA TYR A 676 -17.88 -1.28 -8.24
C TYR A 676 -17.04 -1.47 -6.97
N MET A 677 -17.41 -0.83 -5.85
CA MET A 677 -16.69 -0.96 -4.57
C MET A 677 -16.75 -2.40 -4.01
N GLY A 678 -17.88 -3.09 -4.16
CA GLY A 678 -18.03 -4.49 -3.75
C GLY A 678 -17.15 -5.45 -4.55
N VAL A 679 -17.09 -5.30 -5.88
CA VAL A 679 -16.24 -6.13 -6.75
C VAL A 679 -14.75 -5.79 -6.59
N THR A 680 -14.40 -4.51 -6.50
CA THR A 680 -12.99 -4.06 -6.36
C THR A 680 -12.41 -4.19 -4.96
N SER A 681 -13.20 -4.61 -3.96
CA SER A 681 -12.68 -5.02 -2.65
C SER A 681 -12.39 -6.53 -2.55
N LEU A 682 -12.77 -7.35 -3.54
CA LEU A 682 -12.37 -8.76 -3.61
C LEU A 682 -10.95 -8.95 -4.18
N THR A 683 -10.51 -8.04 -5.05
CA THR A 683 -9.12 -7.99 -5.55
C THR A 683 -8.17 -7.67 -4.40
N GLY A 684 -7.17 -8.53 -4.17
CA GLY A 684 -6.20 -8.41 -3.07
C GLY A 684 -6.55 -9.17 -1.78
N ILE A 685 -7.63 -9.96 -1.73
CA ILE A 685 -7.94 -10.85 -0.58
C ILE A 685 -7.43 -12.28 -0.88
N GLN A 686 -6.49 -12.80 -0.08
CA GLN A 686 -5.97 -14.17 -0.23
C GLN A 686 -7.08 -15.25 -0.23
N LEU A 687 -8.14 -15.08 0.55
CA LEU A 687 -9.33 -15.95 0.51
C LEU A 687 -9.98 -16.00 -0.89
N TYR A 688 -10.10 -14.87 -1.59
CA TYR A 688 -10.67 -14.84 -2.94
C TYR A 688 -9.75 -15.53 -3.96
N GLU A 689 -8.43 -15.36 -3.82
CA GLU A 689 -7.43 -16.12 -4.56
C GLU A 689 -7.57 -17.63 -4.29
N ARG A 690 -7.63 -18.03 -3.02
CA ARG A 690 -7.78 -19.44 -2.59
C ARG A 690 -9.10 -20.08 -3.04
N ILE A 691 -10.21 -19.34 -3.04
CA ILE A 691 -11.48 -19.77 -3.64
C ILE A 691 -11.32 -20.00 -5.14
N THR A 692 -10.62 -19.11 -5.84
CA THR A 692 -10.33 -19.27 -7.28
C THR A 692 -9.42 -20.48 -7.53
N LEU A 693 -8.39 -20.69 -6.70
CA LEU A 693 -7.47 -21.83 -6.78
C LEU A 693 -8.13 -23.18 -6.45
N MET A 694 -9.25 -23.19 -5.72
CA MET A 694 -10.06 -24.40 -5.50
C MET A 694 -10.76 -24.85 -6.80
N VAL A 695 -11.07 -23.93 -7.71
CA VAL A 695 -11.66 -24.21 -9.04
C VAL A 695 -10.58 -24.41 -10.10
N THR A 696 -9.44 -23.71 -10.01
CA THR A 696 -8.30 -23.89 -10.91
C THR A 696 -7.64 -25.26 -10.72
N PRO A 697 -7.45 -26.07 -11.78
CA PRO A 697 -6.79 -27.36 -11.66
C PRO A 697 -5.30 -27.19 -11.32
N ALA A 698 -4.80 -28.02 -10.39
CA ALA A 698 -3.48 -27.88 -9.74
C ALA A 698 -2.25 -27.79 -10.67
N LYS A 699 -2.38 -28.11 -11.96
CA LYS A 699 -1.33 -27.89 -12.98
C LYS A 699 -1.12 -26.41 -13.34
N HIS A 700 -2.06 -25.54 -12.98
CA HIS A 700 -2.01 -24.09 -13.23
C HIS A 700 -2.06 -23.28 -11.92
N HIS A 701 -1.63 -23.88 -10.81
CA HIS A 701 -1.45 -23.14 -9.56
C HIS A 701 -0.14 -22.31 -9.66
N PRO A 702 -0.17 -21.01 -9.34
CA PRO A 702 1.00 -20.14 -9.37
C PRO A 702 1.89 -20.33 -8.14
N ASP A 703 3.13 -19.87 -8.23
CA ASP A 703 4.21 -20.08 -7.24
C ASP A 703 4.07 -19.25 -5.94
N HIS A 704 2.87 -19.14 -5.36
CA HIS A 704 2.68 -18.51 -4.04
C HIS A 704 3.25 -19.37 -2.91
N ILE A 705 3.61 -18.69 -1.81
CA ILE A 705 4.20 -19.30 -0.60
C ILE A 705 3.26 -20.37 0.00
N TYR A 706 1.96 -20.11 0.01
CA TYR A 706 0.96 -21.05 0.55
C TYR A 706 0.67 -22.24 -0.38
N VAL A 707 0.86 -22.10 -1.70
CA VAL A 707 0.73 -23.21 -2.67
C VAL A 707 1.93 -24.15 -2.60
N THR A 708 3.13 -23.60 -2.45
CA THR A 708 4.38 -24.36 -2.45
C THR A 708 4.66 -25.05 -1.11
N LYS A 709 4.34 -24.40 0.02
CA LYS A 709 4.65 -24.92 1.36
C LYS A 709 3.54 -25.80 1.98
N VAL A 710 2.32 -25.82 1.42
CA VAL A 710 1.15 -26.53 1.99
C VAL A 710 0.46 -27.43 0.97
N LYS A 711 0.07 -28.64 1.37
CA LYS A 711 -0.60 -29.61 0.50
C LYS A 711 -1.97 -29.08 0.05
N THR A 712 -2.31 -29.19 -1.24
CA THR A 712 -3.53 -28.60 -1.83
C THR A 712 -4.83 -28.97 -1.10
N TRP A 713 -4.95 -30.21 -0.61
CA TRP A 713 -6.12 -30.64 0.18
C TRP A 713 -6.21 -29.95 1.55
N ARG A 714 -5.07 -29.66 2.20
CA ARG A 714 -5.00 -28.90 3.46
C ARG A 714 -5.38 -27.43 3.22
N MET A 715 -4.87 -26.81 2.16
CA MET A 715 -5.28 -25.45 1.73
C MET A 715 -6.79 -25.38 1.45
N ASN A 716 -7.35 -26.35 0.73
CA ASN A 716 -8.79 -26.39 0.46
C ASN A 716 -9.61 -26.59 1.75
N MET A 717 -9.15 -27.43 2.68
CA MET A 717 -9.80 -27.61 3.98
C MET A 717 -9.82 -26.32 4.82
N PHE A 718 -8.72 -25.56 4.84
CA PHE A 718 -8.65 -24.24 5.49
C PHE A 718 -9.65 -23.25 4.88
N THR A 719 -9.68 -23.19 3.54
CA THR A 719 -10.59 -22.33 2.76
C THR A 719 -12.07 -22.69 3.01
N ILE A 720 -12.39 -23.99 3.13
CA ILE A 720 -13.74 -24.46 3.50
C ILE A 720 -14.14 -23.99 4.90
N ILE A 721 -13.20 -23.96 5.87
CA ILE A 721 -13.48 -23.43 7.21
C ILE A 721 -13.73 -21.92 7.17
N GLN A 722 -12.96 -21.15 6.39
CA GLN A 722 -13.22 -19.71 6.18
C GLN A 722 -14.61 -19.47 5.57
N LEU A 723 -14.98 -20.23 4.52
CA LEU A 723 -16.30 -20.17 3.89
C LEU A 723 -17.43 -20.53 4.86
N ALA A 724 -17.25 -21.56 5.71
CA ALA A 724 -18.23 -21.92 6.73
C ALA A 724 -18.43 -20.79 7.76
N CYS A 725 -17.37 -20.08 8.15
CA CYS A 725 -17.47 -18.90 9.02
C CYS A 725 -18.25 -17.77 8.35
N ILE A 726 -18.01 -17.51 7.06
CA ILE A 726 -18.71 -16.48 6.29
C ILE A 726 -20.20 -16.82 6.14
N VAL A 727 -20.54 -18.08 5.87
CA VAL A 727 -21.95 -18.55 5.84
C VAL A 727 -22.62 -18.38 7.21
N ALA A 728 -21.95 -18.71 8.31
CA ALA A 728 -22.48 -18.50 9.65
C ALA A 728 -22.73 -17.01 9.96
N LEU A 729 -21.78 -16.14 9.62
CA LEU A 729 -21.94 -14.68 9.76
C LEU A 729 -23.07 -14.13 8.86
N TRP A 730 -23.21 -14.66 7.64
CA TRP A 730 -24.26 -14.29 6.70
C TRP A 730 -25.67 -14.65 7.21
N VAL A 731 -25.84 -15.89 7.71
CA VAL A 731 -27.10 -16.36 8.30
C VAL A 731 -27.47 -15.50 9.51
N VAL A 732 -26.51 -15.13 10.35
CA VAL A 732 -26.79 -14.23 11.48
C VAL A 732 -27.21 -12.86 10.99
N LYS A 733 -26.50 -12.27 10.00
CA LYS A 733 -26.84 -10.98 9.37
C LYS A 733 -28.23 -10.95 8.73
N SER A 734 -28.75 -12.08 8.23
CA SER A 734 -30.08 -12.17 7.63
C SER A 734 -31.23 -12.38 8.63
N THR A 735 -30.93 -12.68 9.89
CA THR A 735 -31.94 -12.91 10.94
C THR A 735 -32.13 -11.68 11.84
N VAL A 736 -33.16 -11.72 12.70
CA VAL A 736 -33.37 -10.76 13.80
C VAL A 736 -32.17 -10.74 14.77
N ALA A 737 -31.36 -11.80 14.80
CA ALA A 737 -30.11 -11.86 15.55
C ALA A 737 -28.92 -11.14 14.85
N SER A 738 -29.16 -10.30 13.84
CA SER A 738 -28.14 -9.44 13.22
C SER A 738 -27.38 -8.58 14.25
N LEU A 739 -28.03 -8.22 15.36
CA LEU A 739 -27.42 -7.59 16.54
C LEU A 739 -26.38 -8.47 17.27
N ALA A 740 -26.14 -9.71 16.85
CA ALA A 740 -25.07 -10.58 17.36
C ALA A 740 -23.86 -10.69 16.40
N PHE A 741 -23.97 -10.15 15.17
CA PHE A 741 -22.94 -10.26 14.12
C PHE A 741 -21.49 -9.96 14.59
N PRO A 742 -21.20 -8.86 15.30
CA PRO A 742 -19.84 -8.51 15.73
C PRO A 742 -19.29 -9.43 16.84
N PHE A 743 -20.15 -10.02 17.68
CA PHE A 743 -19.71 -11.02 18.65
C PHE A 743 -19.25 -12.31 17.96
N ILE A 744 -19.95 -12.71 16.90
CA ILE A 744 -19.59 -13.90 16.11
C ILE A 744 -18.36 -13.62 15.25
N LEU A 745 -18.18 -12.38 14.76
CA LEU A 745 -16.94 -11.94 14.15
C LEU A 745 -15.76 -12.07 15.12
N ILE A 746 -15.88 -11.58 16.36
CA ILE A 746 -14.86 -11.77 17.40
C ILE A 746 -14.60 -13.26 17.67
N MET A 747 -15.64 -14.12 17.69
CA MET A 747 -15.49 -15.57 17.89
C MET A 747 -14.65 -16.28 16.81
N THR A 748 -14.43 -15.68 15.63
CA THR A 748 -13.48 -16.24 14.63
C THR A 748 -12.02 -16.16 15.10
N VAL A 749 -11.67 -15.23 15.99
CA VAL A 749 -10.31 -15.06 16.55
C VAL A 749 -9.89 -16.24 17.47
N PRO A 750 -10.65 -16.62 18.52
CA PRO A 750 -10.36 -17.82 19.29
C PRO A 750 -10.56 -19.10 18.47
N LEU A 751 -11.43 -19.13 17.45
CA LEU A 751 -11.52 -20.25 16.52
C LEU A 751 -10.18 -20.50 15.80
N ARG A 752 -9.58 -19.44 15.21
CA ARG A 752 -8.24 -19.51 14.60
C ARG A 752 -7.18 -19.92 15.61
N ARG A 753 -7.21 -19.36 16.82
CA ARG A 753 -6.15 -19.58 17.83
C ARG A 753 -6.25 -20.94 18.57
N LEU A 754 -7.44 -21.52 18.74
CA LEU A 754 -7.66 -22.70 19.59
C LEU A 754 -8.13 -23.96 18.83
N VAL A 755 -8.73 -23.81 17.65
CA VAL A 755 -9.27 -24.93 16.87
C VAL A 755 -8.37 -25.22 15.66
N LEU A 756 -8.02 -24.20 14.86
CA LEU A 756 -7.10 -24.38 13.73
C LEU A 756 -5.72 -24.90 14.16
N SER A 757 -5.19 -24.40 15.28
CA SER A 757 -3.94 -24.85 15.93
C SER A 757 -3.95 -26.30 16.44
N ARG A 758 -5.09 -26.99 16.40
CA ARG A 758 -5.21 -28.44 16.69
C ARG A 758 -5.37 -29.31 15.45
N ILE A 759 -5.60 -28.70 14.29
CA ILE A 759 -5.92 -29.37 13.02
C ILE A 759 -4.74 -29.28 12.04
N PHE A 760 -4.07 -28.12 12.02
CA PHE A 760 -2.95 -27.79 11.17
C PHE A 760 -1.66 -27.65 11.99
N GLU A 761 -0.52 -27.95 11.37
CA GLU A 761 0.78 -27.64 12.00
C GLU A 761 1.01 -26.12 12.04
N GLU A 762 1.78 -25.65 13.03
CA GLU A 762 2.10 -24.21 13.15
C GLU A 762 2.83 -23.67 11.92
N ARG A 763 3.57 -24.52 11.19
CA ARG A 763 4.17 -24.22 9.88
C ARG A 763 3.15 -24.10 8.74
N GLU A 764 2.13 -24.97 8.71
CA GLU A 764 1.03 -24.87 7.73
C GLU A 764 0.23 -23.57 7.98
N LEU A 765 -0.07 -23.26 9.24
CA LEU A 765 -0.76 -22.03 9.62
C LEU A 765 0.09 -20.79 9.34
N GLN A 766 1.40 -20.80 9.62
CA GLN A 766 2.27 -19.68 9.28
C GLN A 766 2.33 -19.46 7.76
N ALA A 767 2.34 -20.52 6.94
CA ALA A 767 2.27 -20.37 5.49
C ALA A 767 0.89 -19.85 4.99
N LEU A 768 -0.21 -20.16 5.69
CA LEU A 768 -1.59 -19.77 5.32
C LEU A 768 -2.06 -18.43 5.92
N ASP A 769 -1.41 -17.93 6.98
CA ASP A 769 -1.65 -16.64 7.64
C ASP A 769 -0.46 -15.67 7.49
N CYS A 770 0.52 -15.97 6.64
CA CYS A 770 1.55 -15.00 6.27
C CYS A 770 0.99 -14.02 5.24
N ASP A 771 1.08 -12.73 5.56
CA ASP A 771 1.21 -11.71 4.52
C ASP A 771 2.49 -12.00 3.70
N GLU A 772 2.47 -11.77 2.39
CA GLU A 772 3.71 -11.81 1.60
C GLU A 772 4.58 -10.59 1.99
N ASP A 773 5.88 -10.82 2.26
CA ASP A 773 6.87 -9.81 2.70
C ASP A 773 6.99 -8.55 1.82
N SER A 774 6.39 -8.55 0.62
CA SER A 774 6.31 -7.40 -0.27
C SER A 774 4.86 -6.93 -0.41
N PRO A 775 4.54 -5.65 -0.18
CA PRO A 775 3.20 -5.12 -0.40
C PRO A 775 2.80 -5.37 -1.86
N ASN A 776 1.66 -6.05 -2.06
CA ASN A 776 1.32 -6.65 -3.35
C ASN A 776 0.81 -5.61 -4.38
N PHE A 777 1.72 -4.76 -4.85
CA PHE A 777 1.50 -3.84 -5.96
C PHE A 777 1.37 -4.55 -7.32
N ASP A 778 1.43 -5.89 -7.42
CA ASP A 778 1.37 -6.54 -8.74
C ASP A 778 -0.03 -6.48 -9.39
N GLU A 779 -1.13 -6.39 -8.62
CA GLU A 779 -2.46 -6.09 -9.17
C GLU A 779 -2.59 -4.63 -9.66
N ASP A 780 -1.94 -3.69 -8.98
CA ASP A 780 -2.18 -2.26 -9.15
C ASP A 780 -1.05 -1.50 -9.89
N GLY A 781 0.10 -2.16 -10.16
CA GLY A 781 1.36 -1.50 -10.49
C GLY A 781 2.29 -2.16 -11.50
N ARG A 782 1.96 -3.32 -12.10
CA ARG A 782 2.68 -3.81 -13.30
C ARG A 782 2.28 -2.99 -14.53
N ASP A 783 3.03 -1.92 -14.76
CA ASP A 783 2.84 -1.00 -15.87
C ASP A 783 3.40 -1.60 -17.17
N GLU A 784 2.58 -2.34 -17.93
CA GLU A 784 2.97 -3.00 -19.20
C GLU A 784 3.70 -2.05 -20.19
N TYR A 785 3.43 -0.74 -20.09
CA TYR A 785 4.08 0.27 -20.93
C TYR A 785 5.58 0.42 -20.63
N ASN A 786 6.01 0.20 -19.38
CA ASN A 786 7.43 0.26 -19.01
C ASN A 786 8.22 -0.96 -19.47
N GLU A 787 7.58 -2.12 -19.63
CA GLU A 787 8.24 -3.35 -20.11
C GLU A 787 8.73 -3.20 -21.56
N ILE A 788 7.97 -2.47 -22.40
CA ILE A 788 8.31 -2.22 -23.81
C ILE A 788 9.60 -1.40 -23.94
N HIS A 789 9.85 -0.46 -23.02
CA HIS A 789 11.09 0.32 -22.97
C HIS A 789 12.31 -0.44 -22.39
N MET A 790 12.15 -1.72 -22.01
CA MET A 790 13.26 -2.59 -21.56
C MET A 790 13.66 -3.65 -22.60
N LEU A 791 13.11 -3.61 -23.82
CA LEU A 791 13.32 -4.62 -24.88
C LEU A 791 14.12 -4.11 -26.11
N VAL A 792 14.99 -3.11 -25.92
CA VAL A 792 15.91 -2.56 -26.94
C VAL A 792 17.29 -2.29 -26.33
#